data_AF-A0A7W8M728-F1
#
_entry.id   AF-A0A7W8M728-F1
#
_cell.length_a   1.000
_cell.length_b   1.000
_cell.length_c   1.000
_cell.angle_alpha   90.00
_cell.angle_beta   90.00
_cell.angle_gamma   90.00
#
_symmetry.space_group_name_H-M   'P 1'
#
loop_
_entity.id
_entity.type
_entity.pdbx_description
1 polymer ?
#
loop_
_entity_poly.entity_id
_entity_poly.type
_entity_poly.pdbx_seq_one_letter_code
_entity_poly.pdbx_strand_id
1 'polypeptide(L)'
;MRRIYINDGWIFFPLWTPECIRTLCGFAGRKVRIPHVDEEWAGQGRENGCGYIYMLTVPESFSGRQLWLTFEGVGPKAWVFVNGSLAGHHCGWDRAFSLDISPYIHFGSENRIAIKLESGGEDRVLEKMAPGIYRSVYIEVRNPVHIEDILIRTKIPEKSWEMGRGGRARLSVSYMLPPVAIKAFSGKYRDHLGYDYSGGYLETYVFDREDNCLGTALCDLSKFSPAEGKNWTVTVRMAFEHVYYWDLDQPELYYMESLLWDDSGHILDSRRSCFGFRNVSFRQDGFYLNGRKVKIFGLNRHQRYPYIGYGLPPALEQADADILKNELAVNAVRTPDGVPSEAFVNRCDEIGLMVVIPKAELTQVIQRYRNHPSVILWETDSDGVDDVRRAGQLIRRMDPTRQMSSATGYSDVCGRADYTFEGYGPGLRAPKKIPEAAGHPYVVTEHSGHMYPVQTRDCEPVRLEQALYHGHVLEGAFSKDEICGSFGWCMCDEIGDGGLRGEDTVCGSGVMDPFRNPKLSAWLYASQGEYHVAQIASGMSLRDYPGGLPSKIWLFTNCDFVEVYKNGADLGAFYPDRERFRHLPHPPVAVDARQIYNDMGDIRKADQTLRFDFIKNGQPVDSLVEKNGKKARLRIQCSHRTLTERHGYTMALLRIWAVDDQEIHMPWVNLPLRIKVRGPARLVGPEMVLMSGGFAGALIRSLGGEGLVKVTVFSENMEPAQIYLRTRKDDHL
;
A
#
# COMPACT_ATOMS: atom_id res chain seq x y z
N MET A 1 -22.53 16.77 -4.91
CA MET A 1 -21.88 16.82 -3.58
C MET A 1 -20.49 17.40 -3.72
N ARG A 2 -19.95 18.08 -2.70
CA ARG A 2 -18.59 18.67 -2.77
C ARG A 2 -17.75 18.25 -1.57
N ARG A 3 -16.56 17.71 -1.82
CA ARG A 3 -15.52 17.51 -0.80
C ARG A 3 -14.61 18.74 -0.76
N ILE A 4 -14.39 19.26 0.45
CA ILE A 4 -13.50 20.40 0.71
C ILE A 4 -12.42 19.89 1.65
N TYR A 5 -11.21 19.67 1.12
CA TYR A 5 -10.07 19.24 1.92
C TYR A 5 -9.57 20.39 2.78
N ILE A 6 -9.39 20.12 4.07
CA ILE A 6 -8.98 21.11 5.07
C ILE A 6 -7.64 20.73 5.71
N ASN A 7 -6.71 20.15 4.94
CA ASN A 7 -5.43 19.68 5.48
C ASN A 7 -4.49 20.80 5.94
N ASP A 8 -4.66 22.01 5.41
CA ASP A 8 -3.81 23.16 5.72
C ASP A 8 -4.51 24.13 6.66
N GLY A 9 -3.77 24.73 7.60
CA GLY A 9 -4.30 25.76 8.52
C GLY A 9 -4.61 25.28 9.93
N TRP A 10 -4.30 24.03 10.27
CA TRP A 10 -4.44 23.50 11.62
C TRP A 10 -3.43 24.12 12.59
N ILE A 11 -3.83 24.27 13.84
CA ILE A 11 -2.97 24.64 14.95
C ILE A 11 -2.84 23.43 15.88
N PHE A 12 -1.62 22.95 16.05
CA PHE A 12 -1.28 21.83 16.93
C PHE A 12 -0.80 22.30 18.29
N PHE A 13 -1.21 21.59 19.34
CA PHE A 13 -0.82 21.78 20.73
C PHE A 13 -0.26 20.47 21.28
N PRO A 14 0.95 20.46 21.84
CA PRO A 14 1.57 19.24 22.36
C PRO A 14 0.93 18.72 23.66
N LEU A 15 0.02 19.49 24.27
CA LEU A 15 -0.72 19.11 25.45
C LEU A 15 -2.17 19.54 25.28
N TRP A 16 -3.10 18.64 25.61
CA TRP A 16 -4.52 19.00 25.65
C TRP A 16 -4.86 19.69 26.97
N THR A 17 -5.63 20.76 26.89
CA THR A 17 -6.30 21.36 28.06
C THR A 17 -7.77 21.61 27.73
N PRO A 18 -8.70 21.55 28.71
CA PRO A 18 -10.11 21.87 28.47
C PRO A 18 -10.34 23.28 27.91
N GLU A 19 -9.40 24.22 28.10
CA GLU A 19 -9.45 25.56 27.51
C GLU A 19 -9.39 25.53 25.98
N CYS A 20 -8.73 24.54 25.38
CA CYS A 20 -8.65 24.38 23.92
C CYS A 20 -10.02 24.30 23.23
N ILE A 21 -11.04 23.89 23.97
CA ILE A 21 -12.44 23.81 23.52
C ILE A 21 -13.04 25.22 23.34
N ARG A 22 -12.68 26.18 24.19
CA ARG A 22 -13.34 27.50 24.31
C ARG A 22 -12.47 28.68 23.85
N THR A 23 -11.16 28.62 24.07
CA THR A 23 -10.18 29.69 23.76
C THR A 23 -8.94 29.11 23.07
N LEU A 24 -7.96 29.94 22.72
CA LEU A 24 -6.62 29.40 22.46
C LEU A 24 -6.10 28.81 23.77
N CYS A 25 -5.58 27.58 23.72
CA CYS A 25 -4.94 26.97 24.88
C CYS A 25 -3.81 27.89 25.38
N GLY A 26 -3.54 27.97 26.68
CA GLY A 26 -2.42 28.77 27.23
C GLY A 26 -1.01 28.37 26.76
N PHE A 27 -0.88 27.35 25.91
CA PHE A 27 0.37 26.91 25.27
C PHE A 27 0.53 27.52 23.88
N ALA A 28 1.77 27.83 23.48
CA ALA A 28 2.07 28.31 22.13
C ALA A 28 1.76 27.22 21.08
N GLY A 29 0.60 27.30 20.43
CA GLY A 29 0.23 26.41 19.34
C GLY A 29 1.07 26.67 18.09
N ARG A 30 1.41 25.62 17.34
CA ARG A 30 2.17 25.72 16.09
C ARG A 30 1.28 25.40 14.88
N LYS A 31 1.43 26.15 13.79
CA LYS A 31 0.73 25.86 12.54
C LYS A 31 1.29 24.56 11.95
N VAL A 32 0.40 23.66 11.55
CA VAL A 32 0.74 22.38 10.93
C VAL A 32 -0.10 22.14 9.69
N ARG A 33 0.39 21.24 8.83
CA ARG A 33 -0.31 20.73 7.66
C ARG A 33 -0.50 19.23 7.86
N ILE A 34 -1.69 18.73 7.56
CA ILE A 34 -2.08 17.33 7.68
C ILE A 34 -1.69 16.55 6.40
N PRO A 35 -1.26 15.28 6.50
CA PRO A 35 -1.06 14.47 7.71
C PRO A 35 -0.07 15.05 8.73
N HIS A 36 -0.31 14.82 10.03
CA HIS A 36 0.61 15.28 11.08
C HIS A 36 0.64 14.34 12.28
N VAL A 37 1.86 13.98 12.64
CA VAL A 37 2.29 13.43 13.93
C VAL A 37 3.47 14.29 14.36
N ASP A 38 3.62 14.56 15.67
CA ASP A 38 4.79 15.29 16.13
C ASP A 38 6.07 14.47 15.86
N GLU A 39 7.03 15.06 15.13
CA GLU A 39 8.28 14.39 14.76
C GLU A 39 9.09 13.99 16.01
N GLU A 40 8.96 14.74 17.12
CA GLU A 40 9.57 14.38 18.41
C GLU A 40 8.96 13.12 19.04
N TRP A 41 7.77 12.72 18.61
CA TRP A 41 7.01 11.62 19.21
C TRP A 41 6.85 10.45 18.25
N ALA A 42 7.39 10.51 17.03
CA ALA A 42 7.20 9.47 16.04
C ALA A 42 7.60 8.08 16.59
N GLY A 43 6.58 7.24 16.85
CA GLY A 43 6.75 5.89 17.41
C GLY A 43 6.70 5.77 18.94
N GLN A 44 6.28 6.82 19.67
CA GLN A 44 6.13 6.78 21.13
C GLN A 44 4.72 7.19 21.58
N GLY A 45 4.08 6.37 22.42
CA GLY A 45 2.78 6.67 23.02
C GLY A 45 2.83 7.88 23.96
N ARG A 46 1.72 8.62 24.04
CA ARG A 46 1.52 9.82 24.87
C ARG A 46 0.17 9.78 25.57
N GLU A 47 0.18 9.53 26.87
CA GLU A 47 -1.04 9.46 27.70
C GLU A 47 -1.66 10.84 27.97
N ASN A 48 -0.85 11.90 28.07
CA ASN A 48 -1.33 13.26 28.37
C ASN A 48 -2.05 13.97 27.22
N GLY A 49 -2.18 13.28 26.06
CA GLY A 49 -2.88 13.74 24.88
C GLY A 49 -2.32 14.98 24.19
N CYS A 50 -2.82 15.27 22.99
CA CYS A 50 -2.50 16.45 22.21
C CYS A 50 -3.78 17.08 21.62
N GLY A 51 -3.65 18.32 21.15
CA GLY A 51 -4.76 19.11 20.64
C GLY A 51 -4.55 19.57 19.20
N TYR A 52 -5.61 19.56 18.41
CA TYR A 52 -5.66 20.20 17.10
C TYR A 52 -6.85 21.16 17.05
N ILE A 53 -6.63 22.35 16.48
CA ILE A 53 -7.69 23.35 16.31
C ILE A 53 -7.71 23.80 14.85
N TYR A 54 -8.91 23.90 14.30
CA TYR A 54 -9.19 24.45 12.97
C TYR A 54 -10.31 25.47 13.05
N MET A 55 -10.13 26.61 12.38
CA MET A 55 -11.16 27.64 12.24
C MET A 55 -11.78 27.52 10.85
N LEU A 56 -13.07 27.21 10.80
CA LEU A 56 -13.83 26.95 9.59
C LEU A 56 -14.86 28.06 9.38
N THR A 57 -14.75 28.81 8.29
CA THR A 57 -15.83 29.71 7.88
C THR A 57 -16.83 28.94 7.02
N VAL A 58 -18.10 28.90 7.43
CA VAL A 58 -19.16 28.21 6.69
C VAL A 58 -20.11 29.24 6.09
N PRO A 59 -20.25 29.33 4.75
CA PRO A 59 -21.17 30.27 4.11
C PRO A 59 -22.64 30.02 4.49
N GLU A 60 -23.44 31.09 4.56
CA GLU A 60 -24.89 30.99 4.79
C GLU A 60 -25.60 30.15 3.71
N SER A 61 -25.06 30.12 2.49
CA SER A 61 -25.57 29.32 1.38
C SER A 61 -25.52 27.80 1.61
N PHE A 62 -24.83 27.34 2.66
CA PHE A 62 -24.81 25.93 3.06
C PHE A 62 -25.87 25.59 4.12
N SER A 63 -26.62 26.57 4.61
CA SER A 63 -27.75 26.35 5.51
C SER A 63 -28.66 25.25 4.96
N GLY A 64 -29.19 24.39 5.83
CA GLY A 64 -30.04 23.24 5.47
C GLY A 64 -29.40 22.12 4.63
N ARG A 65 -28.10 22.20 4.31
CA ARG A 65 -27.30 21.07 3.82
C ARG A 65 -26.66 20.32 4.97
N GLN A 66 -26.23 19.09 4.72
CA GLN A 66 -25.43 18.32 5.68
C GLN A 66 -23.94 18.56 5.46
N LEU A 67 -23.20 18.80 6.53
CA LEU A 67 -21.76 18.95 6.59
C LEU A 67 -21.18 17.76 7.34
N TRP A 68 -20.54 16.86 6.61
CA TRP A 68 -19.88 15.69 7.17
C TRP A 68 -18.39 15.93 7.28
N LEU A 69 -17.85 15.94 8.50
CA LEU A 69 -16.41 16.00 8.73
C LEU A 69 -15.85 14.58 8.71
N THR A 70 -14.94 14.32 7.78
CA THR A 70 -14.30 13.02 7.62
C THR A 70 -12.80 13.12 7.87
N PHE A 71 -12.31 12.26 8.76
CA PHE A 71 -10.90 11.94 8.93
C PHE A 71 -10.63 10.62 8.23
N GLU A 72 -9.67 10.57 7.32
CA GLU A 72 -9.29 9.31 6.65
C GLU A 72 -8.48 8.37 7.56
N GLY A 73 -7.93 8.91 8.65
CA GLY A 73 -7.17 8.22 9.67
C GLY A 73 -6.78 9.20 10.78
N VAL A 74 -7.33 9.00 11.97
CA VAL A 74 -7.10 9.84 13.15
C VAL A 74 -7.15 8.96 14.38
N GLY A 75 -6.27 9.17 15.36
CA GLY A 75 -6.26 8.33 16.55
C GLY A 75 -5.00 8.44 17.40
N PRO A 76 -4.74 7.45 18.26
CA PRO A 76 -5.54 6.23 18.49
C PRO A 76 -6.94 6.44 19.08
N LYS A 77 -7.10 7.45 19.95
CA LYS A 77 -8.41 7.89 20.47
C LYS A 77 -8.63 9.34 20.09
N ALA A 78 -9.82 9.67 19.60
CA ALA A 78 -10.15 11.02 19.16
C ALA A 78 -11.50 11.48 19.72
N TRP A 79 -11.56 12.72 20.21
CA TRP A 79 -12.80 13.42 20.54
C TRP A 79 -12.87 14.71 19.75
N VAL A 80 -13.97 14.90 19.03
CA VAL A 80 -14.19 16.05 18.15
C VAL A 80 -15.22 16.98 18.77
N PHE A 81 -14.82 18.22 18.97
CA PHE A 81 -15.65 19.29 19.49
C PHE A 81 -15.88 20.34 18.41
N VAL A 82 -17.13 20.79 18.25
CA VAL A 82 -17.51 21.87 17.34
C VAL A 82 -18.21 22.96 18.14
N ASN A 83 -17.69 24.19 18.08
CA ASN A 83 -18.18 25.34 18.83
C ASN A 83 -18.39 25.07 20.34
N GLY A 84 -17.55 24.20 20.91
CA GLY A 84 -17.57 23.85 22.33
C GLY A 84 -18.35 22.58 22.68
N SER A 85 -19.19 22.07 21.77
CA SER A 85 -20.00 20.86 21.97
C SER A 85 -19.30 19.62 21.45
N LEU A 86 -19.38 18.50 22.17
CA LEU A 86 -18.87 17.22 21.70
C LEU A 86 -19.75 16.71 20.54
N ALA A 87 -19.17 16.61 19.35
CA ALA A 87 -19.85 16.13 18.14
C ALA A 87 -19.66 14.63 17.91
N GLY A 88 -18.55 14.04 18.38
CA GLY A 88 -18.31 12.61 18.26
C GLY A 88 -17.00 12.14 18.87
N HIS A 89 -16.83 10.82 18.93
CA HIS A 89 -15.59 10.18 19.37
C HIS A 89 -15.25 8.98 18.47
N HIS A 90 -13.96 8.65 18.39
CA HIS A 90 -13.43 7.55 17.60
C HIS A 90 -12.33 6.80 18.37
N CYS A 91 -12.28 5.49 18.21
CA CYS A 91 -11.17 4.64 18.63
C CYS A 91 -10.69 3.85 17.41
N GLY A 92 -9.40 3.86 17.14
CA GLY A 92 -8.79 3.35 15.91
C GLY A 92 -7.87 4.40 15.27
N TRP A 93 -7.23 4.07 14.15
CA TRP A 93 -6.29 4.98 13.47
C TRP A 93 -6.21 4.77 11.96
N ASP A 94 -6.46 3.54 11.52
CA ASP A 94 -6.28 3.00 10.17
C ASP A 94 -7.54 3.13 9.30
N ARG A 95 -8.67 3.55 9.87
CA ARG A 95 -9.97 3.62 9.21
C ARG A 95 -10.55 5.02 9.22
N ALA A 96 -11.37 5.29 8.20
CA ALA A 96 -12.09 6.56 8.16
C ALA A 96 -13.08 6.68 9.32
N PHE A 97 -13.22 7.91 9.81
CA PHE A 97 -14.20 8.32 10.79
C PHE A 97 -14.91 9.56 10.28
N SER A 98 -16.24 9.49 10.17
CA SER A 98 -17.09 10.56 9.66
C SER A 98 -18.17 10.92 10.67
N LEU A 99 -18.43 12.21 10.85
CA LEU A 99 -19.52 12.71 11.70
C LEU A 99 -20.27 13.87 11.02
N ASP A 100 -21.59 13.90 11.20
CA ASP A 100 -22.41 15.05 10.79
C ASP A 100 -22.21 16.19 11.81
N ILE A 101 -21.54 17.27 11.37
CA ILE A 101 -21.28 18.45 12.20
C ILE A 101 -22.33 19.53 12.04
N SER A 102 -23.27 19.40 11.09
CA SER A 102 -24.28 20.42 10.78
C SER A 102 -25.05 20.94 12.00
N PRO A 103 -25.46 20.10 12.97
CA PRO A 103 -26.19 20.56 14.16
C PRO A 103 -25.39 21.51 15.06
N TYR A 104 -24.08 21.54 14.94
CA TYR A 104 -23.17 22.32 15.77
C TYR A 104 -22.62 23.57 15.05
N ILE A 105 -22.94 23.72 13.77
CA ILE A 105 -22.42 24.79 12.92
C ILE A 105 -23.32 26.02 12.99
N HIS A 106 -22.67 27.18 13.15
CA HIS A 106 -23.26 28.48 12.91
C HIS A 106 -22.97 28.87 11.45
N PHE A 107 -24.00 28.81 10.61
CA PHE A 107 -23.92 29.22 9.22
C PHE A 107 -23.73 30.74 9.11
N GLY A 108 -23.00 31.19 8.09
CA GLY A 108 -22.67 32.60 7.89
C GLY A 108 -21.56 33.15 8.79
N SER A 109 -20.98 32.33 9.68
CA SER A 109 -19.93 32.74 10.62
C SER A 109 -18.73 31.80 10.67
N GLU A 110 -17.71 32.20 11.42
CA GLU A 110 -16.58 31.34 11.75
C GLU A 110 -16.98 30.31 12.82
N ASN A 111 -16.51 29.07 12.65
CA ASN A 111 -16.78 27.92 13.50
C ASN A 111 -15.46 27.32 13.96
N ARG A 112 -15.41 26.86 15.21
CA ARG A 112 -14.23 26.22 15.79
C ARG A 112 -14.40 24.71 15.81
N ILE A 113 -13.41 24.00 15.25
CA ILE A 113 -13.26 22.55 15.39
C ILE A 113 -12.04 22.30 16.28
N ALA A 114 -12.24 21.65 17.42
CA ALA A 114 -11.17 21.24 18.32
C ALA A 114 -11.15 19.72 18.46
N ILE A 115 -9.96 19.13 18.40
CA ILE A 115 -9.76 17.68 18.46
C ILE A 115 -8.81 17.38 19.60
N LYS A 116 -9.26 16.55 20.53
CA LYS A 116 -8.42 15.92 21.55
C LYS A 116 -7.99 14.57 21.03
N LEU A 117 -6.68 14.29 21.02
CA LEU A 117 -6.14 12.97 20.71
C LEU A 117 -5.35 12.41 21.88
N GLU A 118 -5.44 11.11 22.11
CA GLU A 118 -4.67 10.38 23.14
C GLU A 118 -4.19 9.04 22.60
N SER A 119 -3.05 8.57 23.10
CA SER A 119 -2.63 7.17 22.91
C SER A 119 -3.47 6.20 23.74
N GLY A 120 -3.32 4.91 23.46
CA GLY A 120 -4.00 3.83 24.16
C GLY A 120 -5.12 3.22 23.33
N GLY A 121 -5.54 2.02 23.70
CA GLY A 121 -6.52 1.22 22.97
C GLY A 121 -6.50 -0.22 23.48
N GLU A 122 -7.24 -1.10 22.82
CA GLU A 122 -7.36 -2.51 23.24
C GLU A 122 -6.24 -3.40 22.69
N ASP A 123 -5.42 -2.91 21.73
CA ASP A 123 -4.29 -3.65 21.17
C ASP A 123 -2.92 -2.96 21.40
N ARG A 124 -1.86 -3.75 21.30
CA ARG A 124 -0.46 -3.36 21.57
C ARG A 124 0.08 -2.30 20.60
N VAL A 125 -0.44 -2.22 19.37
CA VAL A 125 -0.08 -1.20 18.38
C VAL A 125 -0.66 0.15 18.81
N LEU A 126 -1.94 0.19 19.20
CA LEU A 126 -2.63 1.41 19.67
C LEU A 126 -2.00 2.00 20.93
N GLU A 127 -1.52 1.16 21.84
CA GLU A 127 -0.83 1.61 23.07
C GLU A 127 0.46 2.38 22.77
N LYS A 128 1.24 1.92 21.78
CA LYS A 128 2.55 2.49 21.45
C LYS A 128 2.48 3.60 20.38
N MET A 129 1.32 3.79 19.77
CA MET A 129 1.15 4.73 18.67
C MET A 129 1.02 6.17 19.17
N ALA A 130 1.86 7.05 18.64
CA ALA A 130 1.84 8.49 18.93
C ALA A 130 0.57 9.14 18.35
N PRO A 131 -0.19 9.94 19.13
CA PRO A 131 -1.47 10.47 18.69
C PRO A 131 -1.32 11.48 17.55
N GLY A 132 -2.18 11.39 16.55
CA GLY A 132 -2.09 12.25 15.37
C GLY A 132 -3.25 12.13 14.39
N ILE A 133 -3.21 13.00 13.39
CA ILE A 133 -4.10 12.97 12.24
C ILE A 133 -3.26 12.41 11.08
N TYR A 134 -3.33 11.08 10.89
CA TYR A 134 -2.40 10.32 10.06
C TYR A 134 -2.69 10.38 8.56
N ARG A 135 -3.93 10.73 8.19
CA ARG A 135 -4.38 10.85 6.80
C ARG A 135 -5.22 12.11 6.62
N SER A 136 -5.69 12.37 5.40
CA SER A 136 -6.37 13.62 5.06
C SER A 136 -7.64 13.86 5.88
N VAL A 137 -8.02 15.13 5.96
CA VAL A 137 -9.30 15.59 6.53
C VAL A 137 -10.05 16.41 5.49
N TYR A 138 -11.34 16.15 5.35
CA TYR A 138 -12.20 16.92 4.46
C TYR A 138 -13.61 17.08 5.05
N ILE A 139 -14.31 18.09 4.55
CA ILE A 139 -15.73 18.31 4.79
C ILE A 139 -16.49 17.95 3.52
N GLU A 140 -17.45 17.05 3.64
CA GLU A 140 -18.35 16.68 2.56
C GLU A 140 -19.69 17.41 2.73
N VAL A 141 -20.01 18.27 1.77
CA VAL A 141 -21.25 19.06 1.74
C VAL A 141 -22.29 18.30 0.93
N ARG A 142 -23.30 17.74 1.63
CA ARG A 142 -24.36 16.91 1.05
C ARG A 142 -25.69 17.64 1.00
N ASN A 143 -26.39 17.53 -0.12
CA ASN A 143 -27.78 17.94 -0.20
C ASN A 143 -28.67 16.92 0.54
N PRO A 144 -29.83 17.29 1.10
CA PRO A 144 -30.70 16.34 1.79
C PRO A 144 -31.08 15.15 0.91
N VAL A 145 -31.45 15.41 -0.35
CA VAL A 145 -31.67 14.40 -1.38
C VAL A 145 -30.36 14.20 -2.14
N HIS A 146 -29.74 13.04 -1.98
CA HIS A 146 -28.43 12.74 -2.55
C HIS A 146 -28.21 11.24 -2.76
N ILE A 147 -27.09 10.86 -3.39
CA ILE A 147 -26.64 9.48 -3.49
C ILE A 147 -25.80 9.15 -2.26
N GLU A 148 -26.37 8.33 -1.36
CA GLU A 148 -25.72 7.90 -0.12
C GLU A 148 -24.60 6.89 -0.39
N ASP A 149 -24.86 5.92 -1.28
CA ASP A 149 -23.95 4.81 -1.52
C ASP A 149 -24.09 4.24 -2.94
N ILE A 150 -22.99 3.72 -3.49
CA ILE A 150 -22.93 3.09 -4.81
C ILE A 150 -22.23 1.74 -4.68
N LEU A 151 -22.88 0.68 -5.16
CA LEU A 151 -22.29 -0.65 -5.31
C LEU A 151 -22.25 -1.04 -6.78
N ILE A 152 -21.03 -1.23 -7.29
CA ILE A 152 -20.77 -1.65 -8.66
C ILE A 152 -20.48 -3.16 -8.66
N ARG A 153 -21.21 -3.91 -9.51
CA ARG A 153 -20.96 -5.33 -9.74
C ARG A 153 -20.72 -5.58 -11.22
N THR A 154 -19.60 -6.23 -11.52
CA THR A 154 -19.24 -6.63 -12.87
C THR A 154 -19.37 -8.14 -13.02
N LYS A 155 -19.69 -8.59 -14.23
CA LYS A 155 -19.68 -10.01 -14.59
C LYS A 155 -19.17 -10.19 -16.00
N ILE A 156 -18.16 -11.03 -16.15
CA ILE A 156 -17.62 -11.46 -17.44
C ILE A 156 -18.09 -12.90 -17.72
N PRO A 157 -18.56 -13.24 -18.93
CA PRO A 157 -18.84 -14.62 -19.33
C PRO A 157 -17.62 -15.55 -19.21
N GLU A 158 -17.81 -16.77 -18.70
CA GLU A 158 -16.76 -17.80 -18.73
C GLU A 158 -16.44 -18.12 -20.21
N LYS A 159 -15.19 -17.89 -20.64
CA LYS A 159 -14.65 -17.99 -22.04
C LYS A 159 -14.60 -16.70 -22.88
N SER A 160 -14.95 -15.52 -22.35
CA SER A 160 -14.75 -14.26 -23.10
C SER A 160 -13.42 -13.57 -22.83
N TRP A 161 -12.51 -14.19 -22.08
CA TRP A 161 -11.19 -13.65 -21.78
C TRP A 161 -10.16 -14.14 -22.80
N GLU A 162 -9.64 -13.20 -23.60
CA GLU A 162 -8.40 -13.32 -24.36
C GLU A 162 -7.57 -12.07 -24.08
N MET A 163 -6.31 -12.23 -23.68
CA MET A 163 -5.41 -11.11 -23.35
C MET A 163 -5.26 -10.16 -24.54
N GLY A 164 -5.38 -8.85 -24.30
CA GLY A 164 -5.26 -7.82 -25.35
C GLY A 164 -6.46 -7.71 -26.30
N ARG A 165 -7.55 -8.46 -26.08
CA ARG A 165 -8.79 -8.33 -26.85
C ARG A 165 -9.95 -7.92 -25.95
N GLY A 166 -10.67 -6.88 -26.37
CA GLY A 166 -11.90 -6.47 -25.71
C GLY A 166 -12.97 -7.55 -25.84
N GLY A 167 -13.79 -7.72 -24.81
CA GLY A 167 -14.87 -8.69 -24.79
C GLY A 167 -16.12 -8.20 -24.09
N ARG A 168 -17.07 -9.13 -23.92
CA ARG A 168 -18.39 -8.84 -23.36
C ARG A 168 -18.33 -8.70 -21.84
N ALA A 169 -19.05 -7.73 -21.31
CA ALA A 169 -19.26 -7.61 -19.87
C ALA A 169 -20.68 -7.13 -19.53
N ARG A 170 -21.11 -7.47 -18.32
CA ARG A 170 -22.34 -6.93 -17.71
C ARG A 170 -21.98 -6.11 -16.49
N LEU A 171 -22.66 -4.99 -16.35
CA LEU A 171 -22.55 -4.07 -15.23
C LEU A 171 -23.90 -3.99 -14.53
N SER A 172 -23.91 -4.11 -13.20
CA SER A 172 -25.06 -3.83 -12.35
C SER A 172 -24.65 -2.82 -11.30
N VAL A 173 -25.32 -1.67 -11.28
CA VAL A 173 -25.03 -0.57 -10.36
C VAL A 173 -26.21 -0.44 -9.41
N SER A 174 -25.96 -0.54 -8.12
CA SER A 174 -26.96 -0.33 -7.08
C SER A 174 -26.71 1.01 -6.39
N TYR A 175 -27.67 1.92 -6.49
CA TYR A 175 -27.68 3.22 -5.83
C TYR A 175 -28.49 3.15 -4.55
N MET A 176 -27.96 3.67 -3.45
CA MET A 176 -28.68 3.87 -2.21
C MET A 176 -29.03 5.35 -2.06
N LEU A 177 -30.32 5.64 -1.90
CA LEU A 177 -30.84 6.98 -1.62
C LEU A 177 -31.34 7.05 -0.17
N PRO A 178 -31.18 8.20 0.52
CA PRO A 178 -31.62 8.37 1.89
C PRO A 178 -33.16 8.37 1.98
N PRO A 179 -33.77 8.08 3.15
CA PRO A 179 -35.22 7.99 3.29
C PRO A 179 -35.96 9.28 2.92
N VAL A 180 -35.31 10.44 3.05
CA VAL A 180 -35.86 11.74 2.65
C VAL A 180 -36.12 11.82 1.13
N ALA A 181 -35.36 11.10 0.30
CA ALA A 181 -35.56 11.05 -1.14
C ALA A 181 -36.94 10.48 -1.51
N ILE A 182 -37.48 9.55 -0.71
CA ILE A 182 -38.83 8.99 -0.89
C ILE A 182 -39.89 10.08 -0.73
N LYS A 183 -39.74 10.91 0.31
CA LYS A 183 -40.67 12.03 0.56
C LYS A 183 -40.54 13.13 -0.49
N ALA A 184 -39.30 13.42 -0.92
CA ALA A 184 -39.01 14.34 -2.00
C ALA A 184 -39.71 13.92 -3.29
N PHE A 185 -39.38 12.75 -3.83
CA PHE A 185 -39.92 12.33 -5.12
C PHE A 185 -41.41 11.92 -5.10
N SER A 186 -42.06 11.94 -3.93
CA SER A 186 -43.53 11.79 -3.80
C SER A 186 -44.28 13.12 -3.63
N GLY A 187 -43.62 14.27 -3.73
CA GLY A 187 -44.26 15.58 -3.57
C GLY A 187 -44.60 15.95 -2.13
N LYS A 188 -44.05 15.24 -1.14
CA LYS A 188 -44.36 15.39 0.30
C LYS A 188 -43.21 15.97 1.10
N TYR A 189 -42.21 16.53 0.44
CA TYR A 189 -41.07 17.16 1.08
C TYR A 189 -40.77 18.49 0.41
N ARG A 190 -40.67 19.49 1.28
CA ARG A 190 -40.22 20.83 0.95
C ARG A 190 -38.93 21.07 1.69
N ASP A 191 -37.88 21.45 0.98
CA ASP A 191 -36.60 21.75 1.65
C ASP A 191 -36.63 23.13 2.33
N HIS A 192 -35.51 23.46 2.99
CA HIS A 192 -35.34 24.69 3.74
C HIS A 192 -35.36 25.96 2.86
N LEU A 193 -35.15 25.84 1.54
CA LEU A 193 -35.28 26.95 0.58
C LEU A 193 -36.71 27.08 0.04
N GLY A 194 -37.62 26.22 0.51
CA GLY A 194 -39.00 26.21 0.05
C GLY A 194 -39.18 25.53 -1.30
N TYR A 195 -38.23 24.71 -1.73
CA TYR A 195 -38.27 23.97 -2.99
C TYR A 195 -39.08 22.67 -2.84
N ASP A 196 -40.03 22.45 -3.75
CA ASP A 196 -40.88 21.27 -3.80
C ASP A 196 -40.38 20.33 -4.90
N TYR A 197 -40.14 19.07 -4.53
CA TYR A 197 -39.70 18.04 -5.46
C TYR A 197 -40.94 17.32 -6.02
N SER A 198 -41.08 17.20 -7.34
CA SER A 198 -42.23 16.52 -7.97
C SER A 198 -41.93 15.14 -8.57
N GLY A 199 -40.65 14.74 -8.54
CA GLY A 199 -40.12 13.48 -9.06
C GLY A 199 -38.64 13.64 -9.41
N GLY A 200 -38.02 12.59 -9.96
CA GLY A 200 -36.61 12.62 -10.33
C GLY A 200 -36.15 11.40 -11.12
N TYR A 201 -34.91 11.45 -11.60
CA TYR A 201 -34.29 10.37 -12.36
C TYR A 201 -32.80 10.25 -12.04
N LEU A 202 -32.29 9.02 -12.16
CA LEU A 202 -30.87 8.71 -12.09
C LEU A 202 -30.32 8.52 -13.50
N GLU A 203 -29.26 9.25 -13.81
CA GLU A 203 -28.52 9.11 -15.04
C GLU A 203 -27.13 8.55 -14.75
N THR A 204 -26.72 7.54 -15.51
CA THR A 204 -25.46 6.83 -15.33
C THR A 204 -24.70 6.82 -16.64
N TYR A 205 -23.46 7.29 -16.62
CA TYR A 205 -22.53 7.27 -17.73
C TYR A 205 -21.32 6.41 -17.37
N VAL A 206 -20.78 5.67 -18.33
CA VAL A 206 -19.54 4.91 -18.17
C VAL A 206 -18.53 5.39 -19.21
N PHE A 207 -17.38 5.82 -18.73
CA PHE A 207 -16.26 6.32 -19.52
C PHE A 207 -15.04 5.42 -19.40
N ASP A 208 -14.22 5.39 -20.45
CA ASP A 208 -12.85 4.87 -20.37
C ASP A 208 -11.87 5.92 -19.80
N ARG A 209 -10.57 5.61 -19.82
CA ARG A 209 -9.51 6.52 -19.33
C ARG A 209 -9.26 7.73 -20.23
N GLU A 210 -9.73 7.71 -21.47
CA GLU A 210 -9.62 8.80 -22.43
C GLU A 210 -10.88 9.70 -22.42
N ASP A 211 -11.76 9.49 -21.43
CA ASP A 211 -13.06 10.14 -21.28
C ASP A 211 -14.02 9.87 -22.47
N ASN A 212 -13.87 8.76 -23.19
CA ASN A 212 -14.85 8.31 -24.19
C ASN A 212 -16.04 7.65 -23.50
N CYS A 213 -17.27 8.09 -23.79
CA CYS A 213 -18.49 7.50 -23.24
C CYS A 213 -18.81 6.16 -23.91
N LEU A 214 -18.73 5.06 -23.15
CA LEU A 214 -18.99 3.69 -23.61
C LEU A 214 -20.45 3.26 -23.47
N GLY A 215 -21.20 3.90 -22.59
CA GLY A 215 -22.61 3.56 -22.39
C GLY A 215 -23.29 4.51 -21.41
N THR A 216 -24.61 4.60 -21.55
CA THR A 216 -25.46 5.40 -20.69
C THR A 216 -26.68 4.61 -20.23
N ALA A 217 -27.25 4.99 -19.09
CA ALA A 217 -28.50 4.46 -18.60
C ALA A 217 -29.29 5.53 -17.85
N LEU A 218 -30.60 5.57 -18.10
CA LEU A 218 -31.55 6.47 -17.46
C LEU A 218 -32.56 5.65 -16.64
N CYS A 219 -32.73 5.99 -15.37
CA CYS A 219 -33.66 5.33 -14.47
C CYS A 219 -34.61 6.35 -13.85
N ASP A 220 -35.86 6.32 -14.32
CA ASP A 220 -36.96 7.12 -13.78
C ASP A 220 -37.36 6.61 -12.39
N LEU A 221 -37.20 7.49 -11.38
CA LEU A 221 -37.43 7.16 -9.98
C LEU A 221 -38.92 7.16 -9.61
N SER A 222 -39.77 7.82 -10.39
CA SER A 222 -41.23 7.84 -10.14
C SER A 222 -41.89 6.45 -10.22
N LYS A 223 -41.22 5.51 -10.89
CA LYS A 223 -41.69 4.12 -11.11
C LYS A 223 -41.57 3.22 -9.87
N PHE A 224 -41.01 3.71 -8.78
CA PHE A 224 -40.75 2.93 -7.58
C PHE A 224 -41.57 3.45 -6.41
N SER A 225 -42.00 2.53 -5.54
CA SER A 225 -42.71 2.86 -4.30
C SER A 225 -42.04 2.16 -3.11
N PRO A 226 -40.85 2.64 -2.67
CA PRO A 226 -40.16 2.07 -1.53
C PRO A 226 -40.93 2.31 -0.22
N ALA A 227 -40.73 1.43 0.76
CA ALA A 227 -41.32 1.60 2.08
C ALA A 227 -40.74 2.83 2.80
N GLU A 228 -41.60 3.63 3.43
CA GLU A 228 -41.18 4.82 4.19
C GLU A 228 -40.22 4.46 5.33
N GLY A 229 -39.25 5.35 5.58
CA GLY A 229 -38.34 5.25 6.72
C GLY A 229 -37.13 4.33 6.52
N LYS A 230 -36.97 3.72 5.34
CA LYS A 230 -35.77 2.93 4.99
C LYS A 230 -35.00 3.57 3.85
N ASN A 231 -33.69 3.27 3.77
CA ASN A 231 -32.91 3.60 2.59
C ASN A 231 -33.50 2.91 1.37
N TRP A 232 -33.54 3.63 0.26
CA TRP A 232 -34.11 3.14 -0.98
C TRP A 232 -32.98 2.71 -1.93
N THR A 233 -32.99 1.44 -2.33
CA THR A 233 -32.05 0.90 -3.32
C THR A 233 -32.65 0.84 -4.71
N VAL A 234 -31.98 1.45 -5.68
CA VAL A 234 -32.32 1.42 -7.12
C VAL A 234 -31.21 0.67 -7.86
N THR A 235 -31.55 -0.24 -8.77
CA THR A 235 -30.54 -1.00 -9.55
C THR A 235 -30.67 -0.72 -11.03
N VAL A 236 -29.56 -0.29 -11.63
CA VAL A 236 -29.40 -0.07 -13.07
C VAL A 236 -28.50 -1.17 -13.64
N ARG A 237 -28.79 -1.63 -14.86
CA ARG A 237 -28.02 -2.68 -15.53
C ARG A 237 -27.63 -2.23 -16.93
N MET A 238 -26.40 -2.52 -17.31
CA MET A 238 -25.83 -2.23 -18.63
C MET A 238 -25.08 -3.45 -19.15
N ALA A 239 -24.99 -3.56 -20.48
CA ALA A 239 -24.24 -4.61 -21.16
C ALA A 239 -23.30 -3.96 -22.18
N PHE A 240 -22.08 -4.47 -22.26
CA PHE A 240 -21.05 -3.97 -23.16
C PHE A 240 -20.56 -5.11 -24.04
N GLU A 241 -20.39 -4.85 -25.33
CA GLU A 241 -19.89 -5.83 -26.31
C GLU A 241 -18.36 -5.84 -26.39
N HIS A 242 -17.73 -4.68 -26.20
CA HIS A 242 -16.29 -4.49 -26.33
C HIS A 242 -15.74 -3.64 -25.19
N VAL A 243 -15.26 -4.29 -24.13
CA VAL A 243 -14.50 -3.68 -23.04
C VAL A 243 -13.25 -4.50 -22.76
N TYR A 244 -12.17 -3.84 -22.40
CA TYR A 244 -11.01 -4.52 -21.83
C TYR A 244 -11.23 -4.81 -20.34
N TYR A 245 -10.63 -5.88 -19.86
CA TYR A 245 -10.77 -6.34 -18.48
C TYR A 245 -9.61 -5.86 -17.63
N TRP A 246 -9.86 -5.70 -16.33
CA TRP A 246 -8.81 -5.51 -15.35
C TRP A 246 -8.10 -6.86 -15.14
N ASP A 247 -6.79 -6.86 -15.33
CA ASP A 247 -5.88 -7.98 -15.11
C ASP A 247 -4.54 -7.47 -14.56
N LEU A 248 -3.60 -8.37 -14.22
CA LEU A 248 -2.32 -8.02 -13.59
C LEU A 248 -1.40 -7.21 -14.51
N ASP A 249 -1.43 -7.50 -15.81
CA ASP A 249 -0.57 -6.87 -16.82
C ASP A 249 -1.34 -5.85 -17.68
N GLN A 250 -2.68 -5.90 -17.62
CA GLN A 250 -3.60 -4.98 -18.29
C GLN A 250 -4.65 -4.48 -17.27
N PRO A 251 -4.32 -3.55 -16.37
CA PRO A 251 -5.19 -3.10 -15.28
C PRO A 251 -6.21 -2.05 -15.74
N GLU A 252 -7.10 -2.41 -16.65
CA GLU A 252 -8.04 -1.47 -17.29
C GLU A 252 -9.09 -0.96 -16.31
N LEU A 253 -9.26 0.36 -16.29
CA LEU A 253 -10.18 1.06 -15.38
C LEU A 253 -11.17 1.90 -16.18
N TYR A 254 -12.36 2.01 -15.60
CA TYR A 254 -13.48 2.78 -16.13
C TYR A 254 -14.00 3.72 -15.07
N TYR A 255 -14.57 4.83 -15.50
CA TYR A 255 -15.14 5.85 -14.64
C TYR A 255 -16.63 5.95 -14.86
N MET A 256 -17.38 5.72 -13.80
CA MET A 256 -18.82 5.88 -13.80
C MET A 256 -19.20 7.24 -13.25
N GLU A 257 -19.93 8.03 -14.03
CA GLU A 257 -20.56 9.26 -13.54
C GLU A 257 -22.05 9.03 -13.30
N SER A 258 -22.49 9.33 -12.09
CA SER A 258 -23.86 9.14 -11.63
C SER A 258 -24.45 10.50 -11.27
N LEU A 259 -25.50 10.90 -11.96
CA LEU A 259 -26.20 12.16 -11.76
C LEU A 259 -27.60 11.87 -11.22
N LEU A 260 -27.96 12.48 -10.10
CA LEU A 260 -29.31 12.47 -9.55
C LEU A 260 -29.99 13.78 -9.91
N TRP A 261 -31.07 13.69 -10.65
CA TRP A 261 -31.83 14.83 -11.15
C TRP A 261 -33.22 14.88 -10.49
N ASP A 262 -33.78 16.08 -10.41
CA ASP A 262 -35.22 16.26 -10.25
C ASP A 262 -35.93 16.45 -11.61
N ASP A 263 -37.26 16.39 -11.60
CA ASP A 263 -38.09 16.54 -12.79
C ASP A 263 -38.07 17.95 -13.41
N SER A 264 -37.55 18.94 -12.69
CA SER A 264 -37.39 20.31 -13.21
C SER A 264 -36.10 20.50 -14.01
N GLY A 265 -35.22 19.49 -14.01
CA GLY A 265 -33.93 19.51 -14.70
C GLY A 265 -32.78 20.06 -13.85
N HIS A 266 -32.89 20.07 -12.52
CA HIS A 266 -31.77 20.41 -11.64
C HIS A 266 -31.02 19.17 -11.16
N ILE A 267 -29.69 19.24 -11.16
CA ILE A 267 -28.83 18.20 -10.56
C ILE A 267 -28.85 18.35 -9.04
N LEU A 268 -29.42 17.35 -8.37
CA LEU A 268 -29.43 17.24 -6.92
C LEU A 268 -28.11 16.67 -6.38
N ASP A 269 -27.51 15.71 -7.07
CA ASP A 269 -26.22 15.16 -6.70
C ASP A 269 -25.44 14.59 -7.89
N SER A 270 -24.12 14.53 -7.76
CA SER A 270 -23.22 13.90 -8.72
C SER A 270 -22.13 13.11 -8.01
N ARG A 271 -21.82 11.92 -8.53
CA ARG A 271 -20.76 11.04 -8.03
C ARG A 271 -19.96 10.47 -9.20
N ARG A 272 -18.63 10.47 -9.07
CA ARG A 272 -17.73 9.72 -9.95
C ARG A 272 -17.18 8.51 -9.19
N SER A 273 -17.19 7.33 -9.79
CA SER A 273 -16.69 6.08 -9.19
C SER A 273 -15.78 5.36 -10.18
N CYS A 274 -14.59 4.94 -9.72
CA CYS A 274 -13.68 4.12 -10.49
C CYS A 274 -14.02 2.63 -10.30
N PHE A 275 -13.92 1.83 -11.35
CA PHE A 275 -14.08 0.37 -11.29
C PHE A 275 -13.34 -0.34 -12.44
N GLY A 276 -13.24 -1.66 -12.36
CA GLY A 276 -12.71 -2.50 -13.44
C GLY A 276 -13.58 -3.74 -13.68
N PHE A 277 -13.65 -4.20 -14.93
CA PHE A 277 -14.32 -5.46 -15.25
C PHE A 277 -13.38 -6.63 -14.97
N ARG A 278 -13.72 -7.49 -13.99
CA ARG A 278 -12.98 -8.72 -13.73
C ARG A 278 -13.80 -9.74 -12.94
N ASN A 279 -13.38 -11.00 -12.98
CA ASN A 279 -13.90 -12.05 -12.09
C ASN A 279 -12.75 -12.59 -11.22
N VAL A 280 -13.01 -12.84 -9.92
CA VAL A 280 -12.06 -13.53 -9.02
C VAL A 280 -12.74 -14.69 -8.31
N SER A 281 -12.00 -15.76 -8.04
CA SER A 281 -12.49 -16.91 -7.29
C SER A 281 -11.34 -17.69 -6.67
N PHE A 282 -11.48 -18.00 -5.38
CA PHE A 282 -10.64 -18.96 -4.66
C PHE A 282 -11.35 -20.31 -4.66
N ARG A 283 -10.66 -21.34 -5.13
CA ARG A 283 -11.14 -22.72 -5.24
C ARG A 283 -10.16 -23.65 -4.52
N GLN A 284 -10.59 -24.87 -4.19
CA GLN A 284 -9.73 -25.85 -3.52
C GLN A 284 -8.47 -26.21 -4.33
N ASP A 285 -8.54 -26.06 -5.65
CA ASP A 285 -7.45 -26.32 -6.57
C ASP A 285 -6.63 -25.06 -6.92
N GLY A 286 -6.95 -23.89 -6.39
CA GLY A 286 -6.16 -22.65 -6.56
C GLY A 286 -6.98 -21.36 -6.71
N PHE A 287 -6.28 -20.26 -6.95
CA PHE A 287 -6.88 -18.95 -7.22
C PHE A 287 -7.07 -18.72 -8.73
N TYR A 288 -8.18 -18.09 -9.09
CA TYR A 288 -8.56 -17.79 -10.47
C TYR A 288 -8.86 -16.31 -10.66
N LEU A 289 -8.20 -15.70 -11.65
CA LEU A 289 -8.46 -14.35 -12.14
C LEU A 289 -8.96 -14.44 -13.59
N ASN A 290 -10.12 -13.88 -13.86
CA ASN A 290 -10.75 -13.90 -15.19
C ASN A 290 -10.89 -15.31 -15.80
N GLY A 291 -11.03 -16.33 -14.94
CA GLY A 291 -11.15 -17.74 -15.33
C GLY A 291 -9.81 -18.47 -15.53
N ARG A 292 -8.67 -17.78 -15.44
CA ARG A 292 -7.33 -18.36 -15.52
C ARG A 292 -6.78 -18.61 -14.12
N LYS A 293 -6.15 -19.77 -13.92
CA LYS A 293 -5.47 -20.09 -12.67
C LYS A 293 -4.23 -19.21 -12.53
N VAL A 294 -4.10 -18.52 -11.40
CA VAL A 294 -2.98 -17.62 -11.09
C VAL A 294 -2.48 -17.97 -9.69
N LYS A 295 -1.16 -18.15 -9.55
CA LYS A 295 -0.54 -18.33 -8.24
C LYS A 295 -0.38 -16.97 -7.57
N ILE A 296 -0.94 -16.80 -6.37
CA ILE A 296 -0.70 -15.58 -5.59
C ILE A 296 0.75 -15.60 -5.08
N PHE A 297 1.53 -14.62 -5.51
CA PHE A 297 2.91 -14.40 -5.11
C PHE A 297 2.98 -13.01 -4.49
N GLY A 298 2.97 -12.96 -3.15
CA GLY A 298 2.77 -11.71 -2.42
C GLY A 298 3.70 -11.50 -1.24
N LEU A 299 3.58 -10.31 -0.66
CA LEU A 299 4.25 -9.88 0.57
C LEU A 299 3.26 -9.19 1.51
N ASN A 300 3.53 -9.28 2.80
CA ASN A 300 2.88 -8.47 3.83
C ASN A 300 3.48 -7.06 3.85
N ARG A 301 2.65 -6.02 3.84
CA ARG A 301 3.08 -4.62 3.82
C ARG A 301 2.60 -3.86 5.05
N HIS A 302 3.57 -3.34 5.80
CA HIS A 302 3.36 -2.35 6.84
C HIS A 302 3.37 -0.94 6.24
N GLN A 303 2.57 -0.04 6.81
CA GLN A 303 2.47 1.35 6.34
C GLN A 303 3.28 2.33 7.20
N ARG A 304 4.32 1.85 7.90
CA ARG A 304 5.20 2.66 8.74
C ARG A 304 6.43 3.14 7.97
N TYR A 305 6.82 4.40 8.19
CA TYR A 305 8.07 4.99 7.70
C TYR A 305 8.91 5.57 8.85
N PRO A 306 10.25 5.58 8.74
CA PRO A 306 11.12 6.32 9.64
C PRO A 306 10.69 7.78 9.82
N TYR A 307 10.81 8.31 11.03
CA TYR A 307 10.53 9.71 11.44
C TYR A 307 9.07 10.19 11.37
N ILE A 308 8.22 9.59 10.53
CA ILE A 308 6.82 10.01 10.38
C ILE A 308 5.81 8.95 10.81
N GLY A 309 6.27 7.74 11.11
CA GLY A 309 5.41 6.62 11.51
C GLY A 309 4.31 6.38 10.48
N TYR A 310 3.06 6.63 10.87
CA TYR A 310 1.86 6.44 10.06
C TYR A 310 1.36 7.71 9.36
N GLY A 311 2.01 8.87 9.55
CA GLY A 311 1.62 10.16 8.95
C GLY A 311 2.00 10.29 7.47
N LEU A 312 1.49 9.38 6.62
CA LEU A 312 1.91 9.23 5.23
C LEU A 312 1.08 10.09 4.27
N PRO A 313 1.70 10.92 3.41
CA PRO A 313 1.02 11.49 2.27
C PRO A 313 0.80 10.44 1.17
N PRO A 314 -0.23 10.62 0.30
CA PRO A 314 -0.57 9.67 -0.78
C PRO A 314 0.61 9.19 -1.63
N ALA A 315 1.59 10.05 -1.91
CA ALA A 315 2.69 9.72 -2.81
C ALA A 315 3.67 8.66 -2.24
N LEU A 316 3.80 8.55 -0.91
CA LEU A 316 4.61 7.48 -0.30
C LEU A 316 3.87 6.15 -0.32
N GLU A 317 2.55 6.18 -0.13
CA GLU A 317 1.67 5.01 -0.25
C GLU A 317 1.71 4.46 -1.68
N GLN A 318 1.60 5.34 -2.67
CA GLN A 318 1.74 4.98 -4.09
C GLN A 318 3.12 4.39 -4.41
N ALA A 319 4.19 4.96 -3.84
CA ALA A 319 5.54 4.45 -4.01
C ALA A 319 5.71 3.04 -3.45
N ASP A 320 5.10 2.70 -2.30
CA ASP A 320 5.14 1.34 -1.76
C ASP A 320 4.46 0.34 -2.73
N ALA A 321 3.31 0.70 -3.32
CA ALA A 321 2.64 -0.12 -4.32
C ALA A 321 3.49 -0.31 -5.60
N ASP A 322 4.14 0.76 -6.06
CA ASP A 322 5.06 0.70 -7.21
C ASP A 322 6.26 -0.20 -6.94
N ILE A 323 6.86 -0.15 -5.75
CA ILE A 323 7.99 -0.99 -5.36
C ILE A 323 7.55 -2.46 -5.30
N LEU A 324 6.41 -2.77 -4.70
CA LEU A 324 5.86 -4.12 -4.65
C LEU A 324 5.69 -4.71 -6.06
N LYS A 325 5.00 -3.99 -6.95
CA LYS A 325 4.69 -4.48 -8.30
C LYS A 325 5.92 -4.51 -9.21
N ASN A 326 6.69 -3.42 -9.25
CA ASN A 326 7.71 -3.22 -10.30
C ASN A 326 9.10 -3.66 -9.87
N GLU A 327 9.45 -3.57 -8.59
CA GLU A 327 10.79 -3.91 -8.11
C GLU A 327 10.83 -5.30 -7.46
N LEU A 328 9.80 -5.67 -6.70
CA LEU A 328 9.72 -7.00 -6.05
C LEU A 328 8.95 -8.02 -6.89
N ALA A 329 8.39 -7.61 -8.03
CA ALA A 329 7.65 -8.46 -8.96
C ALA A 329 6.48 -9.25 -8.32
N VAL A 330 5.95 -8.79 -7.19
CA VAL A 330 4.81 -9.45 -6.56
C VAL A 330 3.50 -9.08 -7.26
N ASN A 331 2.57 -10.02 -7.29
CA ASN A 331 1.24 -9.81 -7.89
C ASN A 331 0.13 -9.56 -6.87
N ALA A 332 0.45 -9.68 -5.57
CA ALA A 332 -0.48 -9.39 -4.49
C ALA A 332 0.20 -8.81 -3.24
N VAL A 333 -0.58 -8.09 -2.45
CA VAL A 333 -0.17 -7.54 -1.15
C VAL A 333 -1.24 -7.79 -0.09
N ARG A 334 -0.78 -8.17 1.10
CA ARG A 334 -1.61 -8.26 2.32
C ARG A 334 -1.23 -7.12 3.26
N THR A 335 -2.21 -6.55 3.93
CA THR A 335 -2.04 -5.37 4.80
C THR A 335 -2.30 -5.73 6.26
N PRO A 336 -1.38 -6.41 6.96
CA PRO A 336 -1.64 -6.99 8.28
C PRO A 336 -1.84 -5.96 9.41
N ASP A 337 -1.30 -4.75 9.27
CA ASP A 337 -1.39 -3.70 10.30
C ASP A 337 -2.79 -3.09 10.45
N GLY A 338 -3.67 -3.34 9.47
CA GLY A 338 -4.98 -2.73 9.41
C GLY A 338 -5.34 -2.20 8.03
N VAL A 339 -6.39 -1.38 8.00
CA VAL A 339 -7.03 -0.95 6.77
C VAL A 339 -6.08 -0.04 5.95
N PRO A 340 -5.77 -0.36 4.68
CA PRO A 340 -4.88 0.46 3.86
C PRO A 340 -5.49 1.82 3.56
N SER A 341 -4.66 2.77 3.12
CA SER A 341 -5.15 4.06 2.62
C SER A 341 -5.79 3.90 1.23
N GLU A 342 -6.76 4.76 0.91
CA GLU A 342 -7.38 4.75 -0.42
C GLU A 342 -6.38 5.08 -1.53
N ALA A 343 -5.38 5.92 -1.24
CA ALA A 343 -4.28 6.20 -2.16
C ALA A 343 -3.48 4.95 -2.55
N PHE A 344 -3.21 4.07 -1.59
CA PHE A 344 -2.54 2.79 -1.83
C PHE A 344 -3.39 1.87 -2.72
N VAL A 345 -4.67 1.69 -2.39
CA VAL A 345 -5.56 0.79 -3.14
C VAL A 345 -5.88 1.33 -4.53
N ASN A 346 -6.06 2.64 -4.69
CA ASN A 346 -6.17 3.29 -6.00
C ASN A 346 -4.94 3.00 -6.86
N ARG A 347 -3.73 3.09 -6.29
CA ARG A 347 -2.52 2.76 -7.03
C ARG A 347 -2.48 1.29 -7.42
N CYS A 348 -2.91 0.40 -6.53
CA CYS A 348 -3.02 -1.03 -6.81
C CYS A 348 -3.99 -1.31 -7.96
N ASP A 349 -5.11 -0.59 -8.04
CA ASP A 349 -6.04 -0.66 -9.17
C ASP A 349 -5.36 -0.21 -10.47
N GLU A 350 -4.59 0.88 -10.43
CA GLU A 350 -3.94 1.45 -11.61
C GLU A 350 -2.82 0.57 -12.20
N ILE A 351 -2.11 -0.19 -11.35
CA ILE A 351 -0.90 -0.94 -11.74
C ILE A 351 -1.09 -2.46 -11.79
N GLY A 352 -2.29 -2.97 -11.48
CA GLY A 352 -2.54 -4.42 -11.52
C GLY A 352 -1.86 -5.16 -10.37
N LEU A 353 -2.01 -4.65 -9.14
CA LEU A 353 -1.55 -5.30 -7.91
C LEU A 353 -2.77 -5.73 -7.09
N MET A 354 -2.90 -7.01 -6.76
CA MET A 354 -4.05 -7.50 -5.99
C MET A 354 -3.90 -7.19 -4.49
N VAL A 355 -5.01 -6.93 -3.79
CA VAL A 355 -5.00 -6.52 -2.38
C VAL A 355 -5.89 -7.43 -1.54
N VAL A 356 -5.37 -7.86 -0.38
CA VAL A 356 -6.13 -8.46 0.72
C VAL A 356 -6.33 -7.40 1.81
N ILE A 357 -7.59 -7.14 2.17
CA ILE A 357 -7.95 -6.12 3.16
C ILE A 357 -8.50 -6.78 4.44
N PRO A 358 -7.89 -6.54 5.62
CA PRO A 358 -8.37 -7.06 6.90
C PRO A 358 -9.54 -6.24 7.47
N LYS A 359 -10.00 -6.61 8.67
CA LYS A 359 -11.05 -5.91 9.44
C LYS A 359 -12.36 -5.71 8.67
N ALA A 360 -12.70 -6.64 7.78
CA ALA A 360 -13.86 -6.53 6.92
C ALA A 360 -15.20 -6.68 7.67
N GLU A 361 -15.20 -7.10 8.94
CA GLU A 361 -16.37 -7.04 9.82
C GLU A 361 -16.86 -5.60 10.09
N LEU A 362 -16.05 -4.59 9.77
CA LEU A 362 -16.42 -3.18 9.84
C LEU A 362 -17.09 -2.76 8.53
N THR A 363 -18.38 -2.45 8.58
CA THR A 363 -19.21 -2.09 7.40
C THR A 363 -18.60 -0.99 6.52
N GLN A 364 -18.00 0.02 7.14
CA GLN A 364 -17.34 1.14 6.48
C GLN A 364 -16.13 0.73 5.62
N VAL A 365 -15.43 -0.35 5.99
CA VAL A 365 -14.30 -0.89 5.21
C VAL A 365 -14.83 -1.48 3.91
N ILE A 366 -15.86 -2.33 3.98
CA ILE A 366 -16.48 -2.91 2.78
C ILE A 366 -17.05 -1.80 1.89
N GLN A 367 -17.80 -0.85 2.47
CA GLN A 367 -18.39 0.26 1.72
C GLN A 367 -17.35 1.07 0.94
N ARG A 368 -16.21 1.36 1.58
CA ARG A 368 -15.13 2.13 0.95
C ARG A 368 -14.47 1.35 -0.18
N TYR A 369 -14.19 0.06 0.03
CA TYR A 369 -13.26 -0.68 -0.84
C TYR A 369 -13.90 -1.64 -1.85
N ARG A 370 -15.19 -1.98 -1.74
CA ARG A 370 -15.83 -3.01 -2.59
C ARG A 370 -15.92 -2.69 -4.09
N ASN A 371 -15.74 -1.44 -4.50
CA ASN A 371 -15.72 -1.05 -5.92
C ASN A 371 -14.32 -1.16 -6.55
N HIS A 372 -13.26 -1.36 -5.74
CA HIS A 372 -11.88 -1.45 -6.24
C HIS A 372 -11.60 -2.81 -6.89
N PRO A 373 -11.19 -2.87 -8.16
CA PRO A 373 -10.84 -4.13 -8.81
C PRO A 373 -9.59 -4.78 -8.18
N SER A 374 -8.65 -4.06 -7.60
CA SER A 374 -7.49 -4.70 -6.95
C SER A 374 -7.85 -5.59 -5.76
N VAL A 375 -8.92 -5.27 -5.02
CA VAL A 375 -9.29 -6.00 -3.79
C VAL A 375 -9.83 -7.38 -4.14
N ILE A 376 -9.17 -8.46 -3.75
CA ILE A 376 -9.57 -9.82 -4.14
C ILE A 376 -10.17 -10.66 -3.01
N LEU A 377 -9.89 -10.30 -1.76
CA LEU A 377 -10.22 -11.10 -0.59
C LEU A 377 -10.43 -10.18 0.61
N TRP A 378 -11.51 -10.42 1.34
CA TRP A 378 -11.76 -9.83 2.64
C TRP A 378 -11.18 -10.71 3.74
N GLU A 379 -10.56 -10.14 4.75
CA GLU A 379 -10.06 -10.87 5.92
C GLU A 379 -10.69 -10.31 7.19
N THR A 380 -10.91 -11.18 8.17
CA THR A 380 -11.32 -10.80 9.52
C THR A 380 -10.21 -11.14 10.50
N ASP A 381 -10.00 -10.25 11.47
CA ASP A 381 -8.94 -10.42 12.48
C ASP A 381 -9.42 -11.30 13.65
N SER A 382 -10.66 -11.79 13.60
CA SER A 382 -11.24 -12.60 14.65
C SER A 382 -10.90 -14.09 14.49
N ASP A 383 -10.40 -14.67 15.58
CA ASP A 383 -10.25 -16.12 15.74
C ASP A 383 -11.48 -16.80 16.40
N GLY A 384 -12.47 -16.00 16.83
CA GLY A 384 -13.73 -16.50 17.37
C GLY A 384 -14.64 -17.07 16.28
N VAL A 385 -15.07 -18.33 16.43
CA VAL A 385 -15.92 -19.02 15.43
C VAL A 385 -17.22 -18.26 15.14
N ASP A 386 -17.91 -17.79 16.18
CA ASP A 386 -19.19 -17.07 16.01
C ASP A 386 -18.99 -15.69 15.39
N ASP A 387 -17.88 -15.04 15.70
CA ASP A 387 -17.49 -13.74 15.14
C ASP A 387 -17.17 -13.86 13.65
N VAL A 388 -16.42 -14.89 13.27
CA VAL A 388 -16.14 -15.23 11.86
C VAL A 388 -17.44 -15.50 11.09
N ARG A 389 -18.39 -16.26 11.68
CA ARG A 389 -19.69 -16.50 11.04
C ARG A 389 -20.49 -15.20 10.85
N ARG A 390 -20.50 -14.32 11.87
CA ARG A 390 -21.17 -13.02 11.78
C ARG A 390 -20.53 -12.13 10.72
N ALA A 391 -19.20 -12.06 10.67
CA ALA A 391 -18.44 -11.34 9.65
C ALA A 391 -18.76 -11.87 8.24
N GLY A 392 -18.72 -13.19 8.03
CA GLY A 392 -19.03 -13.82 6.75
C GLY A 392 -20.47 -13.54 6.28
N GLN A 393 -21.46 -13.57 7.18
CA GLN A 393 -22.83 -13.18 6.85
C GLN A 393 -22.96 -11.69 6.48
N LEU A 394 -22.25 -10.81 7.18
CA LEU A 394 -22.24 -9.39 6.88
C LEU A 394 -21.62 -9.12 5.50
N ILE A 395 -20.44 -9.69 5.24
CA ILE A 395 -19.71 -9.52 3.99
C ILE A 395 -20.54 -10.04 2.82
N ARG A 396 -21.11 -11.25 2.90
CA ARG A 396 -21.98 -11.78 1.83
C ARG A 396 -23.18 -10.89 1.51
N ARG A 397 -23.73 -10.16 2.50
CA ARG A 397 -24.82 -9.19 2.25
C ARG A 397 -24.33 -7.90 1.61
N MET A 398 -23.15 -7.40 1.99
CA MET A 398 -22.63 -6.10 1.55
C MET A 398 -21.81 -6.17 0.26
N ASP A 399 -21.06 -7.26 0.07
CA ASP A 399 -20.26 -7.55 -1.12
C ASP A 399 -20.27 -9.07 -1.40
N PRO A 400 -21.26 -9.57 -2.17
CA PRO A 400 -21.31 -10.97 -2.56
C PRO A 400 -20.30 -11.33 -3.66
N THR A 401 -19.48 -10.39 -4.14
CA THR A 401 -18.58 -10.61 -5.28
C THR A 401 -17.17 -11.06 -4.88
N ARG A 402 -16.87 -11.04 -3.58
CA ARG A 402 -15.58 -11.46 -3.01
C ARG A 402 -15.79 -12.45 -1.87
N GLN A 403 -14.85 -13.36 -1.73
CA GLN A 403 -14.81 -14.32 -0.63
C GLN A 403 -14.20 -13.70 0.63
N MET A 404 -14.49 -14.29 1.79
CA MET A 404 -13.86 -13.94 3.06
C MET A 404 -12.88 -15.03 3.53
N SER A 405 -11.75 -14.61 4.09
CA SER A 405 -10.71 -15.43 4.71
C SER A 405 -10.70 -15.31 6.23
N SER A 406 -10.37 -16.41 6.90
CA SER A 406 -10.00 -16.47 8.33
C SER A 406 -9.16 -17.72 8.62
N ALA A 407 -8.56 -17.78 9.82
CA ALA A 407 -7.77 -18.93 10.27
C ALA A 407 -8.59 -20.10 10.84
N THR A 408 -9.91 -19.92 11.05
CA THR A 408 -10.74 -20.80 11.89
C THR A 408 -11.43 -21.95 11.15
N GLY A 409 -11.32 -22.02 9.82
CA GLY A 409 -12.01 -23.02 8.98
C GLY A 409 -13.52 -22.78 8.81
N TYR A 410 -14.06 -21.66 9.31
CA TYR A 410 -15.48 -21.28 9.18
C TYR A 410 -15.72 -20.15 8.17
N SER A 411 -14.76 -19.91 7.28
CA SER A 411 -14.75 -18.87 6.26
C SER A 411 -14.79 -19.47 4.84
N ASP A 412 -14.92 -18.63 3.82
CA ASP A 412 -14.92 -19.10 2.42
C ASP A 412 -13.54 -19.60 1.98
N VAL A 413 -12.47 -19.06 2.59
CA VAL A 413 -11.06 -19.36 2.32
C VAL A 413 -10.32 -19.55 3.64
N CYS A 414 -9.60 -20.66 3.79
CA CYS A 414 -8.71 -20.84 4.95
C CYS A 414 -7.41 -20.07 4.72
N GLY A 415 -7.23 -18.96 5.44
CA GLY A 415 -6.02 -18.17 5.46
C GLY A 415 -5.22 -18.41 6.72
N ARG A 416 -3.97 -18.88 6.62
CA ARG A 416 -3.17 -19.17 7.81
C ARG A 416 -1.69 -18.90 7.60
N ALA A 417 -1.03 -18.40 8.64
CA ALA A 417 0.42 -18.34 8.69
C ALA A 417 1.03 -19.76 8.74
N ASP A 418 2.11 -19.99 8.00
CA ASP A 418 2.87 -21.24 8.02
C ASP A 418 4.36 -20.97 8.20
N TYR A 419 4.80 -21.01 9.46
CA TYR A 419 6.18 -20.85 9.88
C TYR A 419 6.87 -22.21 10.15
N THR A 420 6.39 -23.30 9.54
CA THR A 420 6.90 -24.66 9.83
C THR A 420 8.17 -25.06 9.08
N PHE A 421 8.65 -24.24 8.14
CA PHE A 421 9.94 -24.50 7.52
C PHE A 421 11.04 -24.18 8.53
N GLU A 422 11.96 -25.12 8.77
CA GLU A 422 13.05 -24.98 9.76
C GLU A 422 14.43 -24.79 9.09
N GLY A 423 14.45 -24.45 7.79
CA GLY A 423 15.68 -24.35 6.98
C GLY A 423 16.06 -25.64 6.25
N TYR A 424 15.31 -26.73 6.41
CA TYR A 424 15.52 -27.98 5.69
C TYR A 424 14.19 -28.66 5.29
N GLY A 425 14.23 -29.46 4.23
CA GLY A 425 13.06 -30.19 3.72
C GLY A 425 12.16 -29.37 2.79
N PRO A 426 10.93 -29.87 2.48
CA PRO A 426 10.02 -29.18 1.59
C PRO A 426 9.44 -27.92 2.27
N GLY A 427 9.50 -26.77 1.58
CA GLY A 427 8.81 -25.57 2.03
C GLY A 427 7.28 -25.77 2.07
N LEU A 428 6.61 -25.15 3.05
CA LEU A 428 5.16 -25.13 3.29
C LEU A 428 4.45 -26.50 3.39
N ARG A 429 3.52 -26.61 4.33
CA ARG A 429 2.68 -27.81 4.45
C ARG A 429 1.62 -27.86 3.36
N ALA A 430 1.31 -29.07 2.90
CA ALA A 430 0.19 -29.28 1.99
C ALA A 430 -1.15 -29.06 2.71
N PRO A 431 -2.18 -28.49 2.04
CA PRO A 431 -3.48 -28.18 2.66
C PRO A 431 -4.13 -29.39 3.36
N LYS A 432 -3.98 -30.60 2.80
CA LYS A 432 -4.48 -31.84 3.41
C LYS A 432 -3.92 -32.17 4.81
N LYS A 433 -2.84 -31.52 5.23
CA LYS A 433 -2.24 -31.65 6.57
C LYS A 433 -2.75 -30.58 7.54
N ILE A 434 -3.67 -29.72 7.11
CA ILE A 434 -4.20 -28.58 7.85
C ILE A 434 -5.70 -28.83 8.05
N PRO A 435 -6.14 -29.24 9.25
CA PRO A 435 -7.54 -29.57 9.52
C PRO A 435 -8.52 -28.46 9.12
N GLU A 436 -8.16 -27.21 9.37
CA GLU A 436 -8.98 -26.03 9.08
C GLU A 436 -9.12 -25.74 7.57
N ALA A 437 -8.25 -26.30 6.74
CA ALA A 437 -8.30 -26.19 5.29
C ALA A 437 -9.13 -27.33 4.64
N ALA A 438 -9.63 -28.29 5.41
CA ALA A 438 -10.34 -29.45 4.88
C ALA A 438 -11.63 -29.02 4.14
N GLY A 439 -11.64 -29.16 2.82
CA GLY A 439 -12.78 -28.76 1.98
C GLY A 439 -12.84 -27.26 1.65
N HIS A 440 -11.81 -26.48 1.98
CA HIS A 440 -11.75 -25.06 1.72
C HIS A 440 -10.54 -24.71 0.83
N PRO A 441 -10.65 -23.67 -0.04
CA PRO A 441 -9.47 -23.03 -0.65
C PRO A 441 -8.48 -22.61 0.44
N TYR A 442 -7.18 -22.77 0.18
CA TYR A 442 -6.14 -22.48 1.17
C TYR A 442 -5.14 -21.43 0.67
N VAL A 443 -4.84 -20.44 1.50
CA VAL A 443 -3.83 -19.41 1.24
C VAL A 443 -2.91 -19.27 2.46
N VAL A 444 -1.59 -19.17 2.20
CA VAL A 444 -0.61 -18.94 3.27
C VAL A 444 -0.49 -17.44 3.49
N THR A 445 -1.02 -16.94 4.60
CA THR A 445 -1.09 -15.49 4.87
C THR A 445 0.24 -14.90 5.33
N GLU A 446 1.13 -15.74 5.88
CA GLU A 446 2.46 -15.34 6.34
C GLU A 446 3.43 -16.53 6.32
N HIS A 447 4.70 -16.27 6.02
CA HIS A 447 5.80 -17.22 6.15
C HIS A 447 7.15 -16.48 6.24
N SER A 448 8.24 -17.21 6.50
CA SER A 448 9.58 -16.63 6.67
C SER A 448 9.68 -15.69 7.88
N GLY A 449 9.82 -14.38 7.68
CA GLY A 449 9.76 -13.38 8.74
C GLY A 449 10.66 -13.65 9.94
N HIS A 450 10.05 -13.74 11.12
CA HIS A 450 10.74 -13.89 12.40
C HIS A 450 11.51 -15.22 12.54
N MET A 451 11.30 -16.18 11.64
CA MET A 451 12.04 -17.44 11.62
C MET A 451 13.51 -17.26 11.20
N TYR A 452 13.82 -16.22 10.42
CA TYR A 452 15.19 -15.90 10.00
C TYR A 452 15.41 -14.39 9.83
N PRO A 453 15.44 -13.61 10.95
CA PRO A 453 15.58 -12.16 10.90
C PRO A 453 17.03 -11.75 10.60
N VAL A 454 17.18 -10.84 9.64
CA VAL A 454 18.48 -10.36 9.14
C VAL A 454 18.47 -8.86 8.91
N GLN A 455 19.52 -8.20 9.38
CA GLN A 455 19.75 -6.78 9.13
C GLN A 455 20.63 -6.54 7.91
N THR A 456 20.56 -5.34 7.34
CA THR A 456 21.40 -4.95 6.21
C THR A 456 22.91 -5.03 6.53
N ARG A 457 23.29 -4.82 7.79
CA ARG A 457 24.67 -4.87 8.29
C ARG A 457 25.18 -6.27 8.64
N ASP A 458 24.33 -7.30 8.60
CA ASP A 458 24.76 -8.67 8.86
C ASP A 458 25.76 -9.13 7.77
N CYS A 459 26.63 -10.09 8.11
CA CYS A 459 27.60 -10.63 7.15
C CYS A 459 26.90 -11.30 5.96
N GLU A 460 27.59 -11.36 4.82
CA GLU A 460 27.02 -11.87 3.58
C GLU A 460 26.38 -13.26 3.69
N PRO A 461 27.00 -14.27 4.34
CA PRO A 461 26.37 -15.59 4.45
C PRO A 461 25.00 -15.56 5.12
N VAL A 462 24.81 -14.70 6.14
CA VAL A 462 23.53 -14.55 6.83
C VAL A 462 22.50 -13.85 5.93
N ARG A 463 22.91 -12.79 5.21
CA ARG A 463 22.05 -12.10 4.22
C ARG A 463 21.62 -13.03 3.09
N LEU A 464 22.54 -13.86 2.60
CA LEU A 464 22.27 -14.83 1.56
C LEU A 464 21.35 -15.95 2.04
N GLU A 465 21.59 -16.47 3.25
CA GLU A 465 20.77 -17.53 3.82
C GLU A 465 19.32 -17.08 4.01
N GLN A 466 19.07 -15.82 4.40
CA GLN A 466 17.71 -15.27 4.41
C GLN A 466 17.06 -15.34 3.03
N ALA A 467 17.78 -14.92 1.98
CA ALA A 467 17.24 -14.97 0.63
C ALA A 467 16.91 -16.41 0.22
N LEU A 468 17.84 -17.36 0.41
CA LEU A 468 17.63 -18.77 0.07
C LEU A 468 16.51 -19.41 0.91
N TYR A 469 16.37 -19.02 2.17
CA TYR A 469 15.25 -19.43 3.02
C TYR A 469 13.91 -19.02 2.40
N HIS A 470 13.76 -17.76 1.96
CA HIS A 470 12.58 -17.35 1.22
C HIS A 470 12.40 -18.17 -0.07
N GLY A 471 13.48 -18.45 -0.80
CA GLY A 471 13.47 -19.28 -2.00
C GLY A 471 12.92 -20.69 -1.75
N HIS A 472 13.32 -21.33 -0.65
CA HIS A 472 12.84 -22.67 -0.29
C HIS A 472 11.35 -22.69 0.09
N VAL A 473 10.89 -21.65 0.79
CA VAL A 473 9.46 -21.52 1.12
C VAL A 473 8.63 -21.26 -0.14
N LEU A 474 9.11 -20.38 -1.03
CA LEU A 474 8.45 -20.08 -2.30
C LEU A 474 8.43 -21.29 -3.23
N GLU A 475 9.51 -22.06 -3.33
CA GLU A 475 9.54 -23.34 -4.03
C GLU A 475 8.42 -24.26 -3.52
N GLY A 476 8.24 -24.32 -2.20
CA GLY A 476 7.14 -25.04 -1.57
C GLY A 476 5.74 -24.54 -1.94
N ALA A 477 5.57 -23.23 -2.15
CA ALA A 477 4.31 -22.61 -2.59
C ALA A 477 4.01 -22.91 -4.06
N PHE A 478 5.02 -22.76 -4.93
CA PHE A 478 4.90 -23.03 -6.36
C PHE A 478 4.75 -24.52 -6.67
N SER A 479 5.33 -25.42 -5.86
CA SER A 479 5.22 -26.87 -6.07
C SER A 479 3.85 -27.45 -5.73
N LYS A 480 2.94 -26.68 -5.11
CA LYS A 480 1.64 -27.17 -4.60
C LYS A 480 0.52 -26.38 -5.23
N ASP A 481 -0.17 -27.03 -6.17
CA ASP A 481 -1.23 -26.41 -6.94
C ASP A 481 -2.44 -26.01 -6.09
N GLU A 482 -2.73 -26.76 -5.03
CA GLU A 482 -3.86 -26.53 -4.11
C GLU A 482 -3.65 -25.32 -3.19
N ILE A 483 -2.42 -24.83 -3.05
CA ILE A 483 -2.14 -23.57 -2.36
C ILE A 483 -2.48 -22.44 -3.33
N CYS A 484 -3.50 -21.63 -3.03
CA CYS A 484 -3.90 -20.47 -3.84
C CYS A 484 -2.75 -19.47 -4.01
N GLY A 485 -1.93 -19.35 -2.98
CA GLY A 485 -0.61 -18.75 -3.01
C GLY A 485 -0.14 -18.37 -1.61
N SER A 486 0.87 -17.49 -1.53
CA SER A 486 1.51 -17.15 -0.26
C SER A 486 1.93 -15.68 -0.17
N PHE A 487 1.97 -15.16 1.06
CA PHE A 487 2.48 -13.84 1.38
C PHE A 487 3.69 -13.95 2.31
N GLY A 488 4.86 -13.51 1.87
CA GLY A 488 6.05 -13.47 2.72
C GLY A 488 5.92 -12.41 3.80
N TRP A 489 6.33 -12.72 5.03
CA TRP A 489 6.56 -11.73 6.07
C TRP A 489 8.02 -11.27 5.99
N CYS A 490 8.33 -10.02 5.67
CA CYS A 490 7.44 -8.96 5.17
C CYS A 490 8.16 -8.09 4.11
N MET A 491 7.48 -7.09 3.55
CA MET A 491 8.05 -6.18 2.55
C MET A 491 9.25 -5.40 3.11
N CYS A 492 9.11 -4.80 4.29
CA CYS A 492 10.12 -3.93 4.89
C CYS A 492 10.30 -4.23 6.36
N ASP A 493 11.52 -4.05 6.85
CA ASP A 493 11.83 -4.10 8.27
C ASP A 493 10.96 -3.15 9.09
N GLU A 494 10.53 -3.60 10.27
CA GLU A 494 9.61 -2.86 11.12
C GLU A 494 10.33 -2.11 12.23
N ILE A 495 9.94 -0.85 12.45
CA ILE A 495 10.51 0.04 13.48
C ILE A 495 9.64 -0.03 14.74
N GLY A 496 10.26 -0.18 15.90
CA GLY A 496 9.62 -0.05 17.22
C GLY A 496 9.14 -1.34 17.88
N ASP A 497 9.28 -2.49 17.22
CA ASP A 497 8.76 -3.77 17.75
C ASP A 497 9.72 -4.53 18.67
N GLY A 498 10.85 -3.92 19.05
CA GLY A 498 11.91 -4.60 19.80
C GLY A 498 12.54 -5.65 18.91
N GLY A 499 13.79 -5.44 18.52
CA GLY A 499 14.52 -6.39 17.69
C GLY A 499 14.47 -7.76 18.34
N LEU A 500 14.19 -8.79 17.54
CA LEU A 500 14.19 -10.19 18.00
C LEU A 500 15.56 -10.62 18.58
N ARG A 501 16.60 -9.80 18.39
CA ARG A 501 17.95 -9.95 18.96
C ARG A 501 18.22 -9.05 20.20
N GLY A 502 17.20 -8.48 20.84
CA GLY A 502 17.28 -7.84 22.16
C GLY A 502 17.95 -6.46 22.23
N GLU A 503 18.75 -6.06 21.24
CA GLU A 503 19.51 -4.80 21.26
C GLU A 503 19.04 -3.76 20.22
N ASP A 504 18.20 -4.15 19.27
CA ASP A 504 17.82 -3.30 18.13
C ASP A 504 16.40 -2.75 18.27
N THR A 505 16.14 -1.55 17.74
CA THR A 505 14.78 -0.97 17.64
C THR A 505 14.06 -1.35 16.35
N VAL A 506 14.68 -2.21 15.51
CA VAL A 506 14.19 -2.61 14.18
C VAL A 506 14.15 -4.13 14.06
N CYS A 507 13.02 -4.67 13.60
CA CYS A 507 12.84 -6.09 13.29
C CYS A 507 13.34 -6.39 11.87
N GLY A 508 14.39 -7.21 11.74
CA GLY A 508 15.04 -7.56 10.47
C GLY A 508 14.28 -8.56 9.58
N SER A 509 12.96 -8.63 9.67
CA SER A 509 12.14 -9.61 8.94
C SER A 509 11.80 -9.21 7.51
N GLY A 510 12.04 -7.95 7.12
CA GLY A 510 11.73 -7.45 5.81
C GLY A 510 12.69 -7.95 4.73
N VAL A 511 12.19 -8.10 3.50
CA VAL A 511 13.03 -8.28 2.31
C VAL A 511 13.71 -6.97 1.89
N MET A 512 13.23 -5.84 2.41
CA MET A 512 13.83 -4.51 2.31
C MET A 512 14.06 -3.90 3.69
N ASP A 513 14.92 -2.89 3.77
CA ASP A 513 15.10 -2.07 4.98
C ASP A 513 13.90 -1.11 5.21
N PRO A 514 13.87 -0.34 6.33
CA PRO A 514 12.76 0.57 6.61
C PRO A 514 12.59 1.72 5.59
N PHE A 515 13.62 2.04 4.81
CA PHE A 515 13.59 3.03 3.72
C PHE A 515 13.37 2.37 2.34
N ARG A 516 12.95 1.10 2.30
CA ARG A 516 12.69 0.33 1.08
C ARG A 516 13.95 0.15 0.22
N ASN A 517 15.14 0.10 0.83
CA ASN A 517 16.34 -0.38 0.16
C ASN A 517 16.32 -1.92 0.10
N PRO A 518 16.58 -2.53 -1.06
CA PRO A 518 16.46 -3.98 -1.24
C PRO A 518 17.61 -4.75 -0.58
N LYS A 519 17.27 -5.75 0.22
CA LYS A 519 18.23 -6.78 0.66
C LYS A 519 18.40 -7.84 -0.43
N LEU A 520 19.25 -8.84 -0.20
CA LEU A 520 19.41 -9.97 -1.12
C LEU A 520 18.10 -10.72 -1.36
N SER A 521 17.24 -10.85 -0.34
CA SER A 521 15.92 -11.44 -0.48
C SER A 521 15.02 -10.66 -1.44
N ALA A 522 15.06 -9.32 -1.46
CA ALA A 522 14.31 -8.54 -2.45
C ALA A 522 14.71 -8.87 -3.90
N TRP A 523 15.99 -9.11 -4.17
CA TRP A 523 16.47 -9.51 -5.50
C TRP A 523 16.03 -10.91 -5.91
N LEU A 524 15.90 -11.84 -4.95
CA LEU A 524 15.29 -13.13 -5.21
C LEU A 524 13.83 -12.97 -5.68
N TYR A 525 13.04 -12.15 -4.98
CA TYR A 525 11.65 -11.86 -5.38
C TYR A 525 11.59 -11.19 -6.75
N ALA A 526 12.40 -10.14 -6.96
CA ALA A 526 12.50 -9.43 -8.23
C ALA A 526 12.78 -10.36 -9.40
N SER A 527 13.72 -11.31 -9.22
CA SER A 527 14.10 -12.25 -10.27
C SER A 527 12.98 -13.20 -10.69
N GLN A 528 11.88 -13.32 -9.93
CA GLN A 528 10.74 -14.14 -10.34
C GLN A 528 9.81 -13.43 -11.35
N GLY A 529 10.05 -12.15 -11.64
CA GLY A 529 9.29 -11.37 -12.61
C GLY A 529 9.93 -11.27 -14.00
N GLU A 530 9.27 -10.49 -14.86
CA GLU A 530 9.67 -10.29 -16.26
C GLU A 530 10.80 -9.27 -16.45
N TYR A 531 10.90 -8.28 -15.56
CA TYR A 531 11.94 -7.25 -15.62
C TYR A 531 13.32 -7.85 -15.42
N HIS A 532 14.29 -7.44 -16.23
CA HIS A 532 15.66 -7.95 -16.18
C HIS A 532 16.28 -7.77 -14.78
N VAL A 533 16.83 -8.85 -14.22
CA VAL A 533 17.56 -8.84 -12.95
C VAL A 533 18.94 -9.45 -13.14
N ALA A 534 19.96 -8.73 -12.70
CA ALA A 534 21.34 -9.20 -12.60
C ALA A 534 21.88 -8.83 -11.21
N GLN A 535 21.90 -9.81 -10.30
CA GLN A 535 22.39 -9.60 -8.94
C GLN A 535 23.40 -10.68 -8.55
N ILE A 536 24.61 -10.26 -8.20
CA ILE A 536 25.59 -11.11 -7.50
C ILE A 536 25.19 -11.18 -6.03
N ALA A 537 24.78 -12.35 -5.56
CA ALA A 537 24.33 -12.56 -4.18
C ALA A 537 25.44 -13.06 -3.25
N SER A 538 26.55 -13.54 -3.81
CA SER A 538 27.78 -13.88 -3.08
C SER A 538 28.95 -13.09 -3.64
N GLY A 539 29.28 -11.94 -3.04
CA GLY A 539 30.33 -11.06 -3.51
C GLY A 539 31.74 -11.53 -3.15
N MET A 540 32.74 -10.78 -3.62
CA MET A 540 34.17 -10.99 -3.39
C MET A 540 34.73 -10.14 -2.26
N SER A 541 33.91 -9.43 -1.48
CA SER A 541 34.46 -8.44 -0.54
C SER A 541 35.36 -9.10 0.50
N LEU A 542 36.58 -8.59 0.60
CA LEU A 542 37.51 -8.94 1.66
C LEU A 542 36.79 -8.79 3.02
N ARG A 543 36.84 -9.84 3.83
CA ARG A 543 36.21 -9.99 5.17
C ARG A 543 34.77 -10.48 5.22
N ASP A 544 34.09 -10.71 4.09
CA ASP A 544 32.77 -11.38 4.09
C ASP A 544 32.86 -12.84 4.56
N TYR A 545 34.03 -13.46 4.42
CA TYR A 545 34.27 -14.87 4.75
C TYR A 545 35.43 -15.05 5.75
N PRO A 546 35.17 -14.99 7.07
CA PRO A 546 36.18 -15.27 8.08
C PRO A 546 36.54 -16.76 8.06
N GLY A 547 37.72 -17.10 7.52
CA GLY A 547 38.33 -18.43 7.67
C GLY A 547 38.07 -19.46 6.56
N GLY A 548 37.39 -19.11 5.46
CA GLY A 548 37.18 -20.05 4.35
C GLY A 548 36.59 -19.43 3.08
N LEU A 549 36.60 -20.18 1.99
CA LEU A 549 35.89 -19.82 0.76
C LEU A 549 34.38 -20.09 0.94
N PRO A 550 33.47 -19.32 0.33
CA PRO A 550 32.08 -19.76 0.19
C PRO A 550 32.04 -21.16 -0.44
N SER A 551 31.02 -21.95 -0.16
CA SER A 551 30.81 -23.22 -0.87
C SER A 551 30.28 -22.99 -2.28
N LYS A 552 29.46 -21.95 -2.46
CA LYS A 552 28.89 -21.56 -3.74
C LYS A 552 28.88 -20.03 -3.90
N ILE A 553 29.01 -19.56 -5.13
CA ILE A 553 28.68 -18.19 -5.53
C ILE A 553 27.26 -18.20 -6.08
N TRP A 554 26.37 -17.42 -5.46
CA TRP A 554 24.97 -17.33 -5.86
C TRP A 554 24.70 -16.08 -6.70
N LEU A 555 23.84 -16.24 -7.71
CA LEU A 555 23.34 -15.16 -8.54
C LEU A 555 21.81 -15.23 -8.59
N PHE A 556 21.16 -14.08 -8.47
CA PHE A 556 19.71 -13.95 -8.71
C PHE A 556 19.49 -13.26 -10.05
N THR A 557 18.75 -13.93 -10.93
CA THR A 557 18.49 -13.45 -12.29
C THR A 557 17.30 -14.19 -12.89
N ASN A 558 16.64 -13.56 -13.86
CA ASN A 558 15.66 -14.19 -14.75
C ASN A 558 16.23 -14.50 -16.15
N CYS A 559 17.56 -14.52 -16.28
CA CYS A 559 18.26 -14.94 -17.48
C CYS A 559 18.30 -16.48 -17.60
N ASP A 560 18.57 -16.96 -18.81
CA ASP A 560 18.59 -18.40 -19.12
C ASP A 560 19.81 -19.09 -18.48
N PHE A 561 20.95 -18.41 -18.49
CA PHE A 561 22.20 -18.82 -17.85
C PHE A 561 23.15 -17.62 -17.69
N VAL A 562 24.27 -17.83 -17.00
CA VAL A 562 25.33 -16.84 -16.82
C VAL A 562 26.67 -17.44 -17.23
N GLU A 563 27.42 -16.72 -18.08
CA GLU A 563 28.80 -17.06 -18.39
C GLU A 563 29.74 -16.37 -17.41
N VAL A 564 30.73 -17.10 -16.88
CA VAL A 564 31.63 -16.58 -15.84
C VAL A 564 33.05 -16.57 -16.36
N TYR A 565 33.73 -15.45 -16.16
CA TYR A 565 35.12 -15.27 -16.55
C TYR A 565 35.96 -14.84 -15.36
N LYS A 566 37.16 -15.41 -15.20
CA LYS A 566 38.16 -14.99 -14.20
C LYS A 566 39.41 -14.48 -14.88
N ASN A 567 39.76 -13.22 -14.64
CA ASN A 567 40.92 -12.56 -15.27
C ASN A 567 40.92 -12.70 -16.81
N GLY A 568 39.73 -12.64 -17.41
CA GLY A 568 39.52 -12.82 -18.86
C GLY A 568 39.49 -14.27 -19.35
N ALA A 569 39.81 -15.27 -18.52
CA ALA A 569 39.66 -16.67 -18.86
C ALA A 569 38.20 -17.13 -18.65
N ASP A 570 37.64 -17.80 -19.65
CA ASP A 570 36.30 -18.39 -19.60
C ASP A 570 36.27 -19.60 -18.64
N LEU A 571 35.36 -19.57 -17.65
CA LEU A 571 35.10 -20.65 -16.71
C LEU A 571 33.87 -21.49 -17.10
N GLY A 572 33.11 -21.06 -18.11
CA GLY A 572 31.94 -21.73 -18.65
C GLY A 572 30.60 -21.08 -18.29
N ALA A 573 29.54 -21.72 -18.79
CA ALA A 573 28.16 -21.33 -18.58
C ALA A 573 27.52 -22.05 -17.38
N PHE A 574 26.83 -21.30 -16.54
CA PHE A 574 26.16 -21.77 -15.33
C PHE A 574 24.66 -21.50 -15.40
N TYR A 575 23.88 -22.54 -15.09
CA TYR A 575 22.43 -22.56 -15.30
C TYR A 575 21.67 -22.46 -13.98
N PRO A 576 20.38 -22.03 -14.02
CA PRO A 576 19.49 -22.02 -12.86
C PRO A 576 19.46 -23.38 -12.12
N ASP A 577 19.58 -23.36 -10.78
CA ASP A 577 19.65 -24.55 -9.90
C ASP A 577 18.27 -25.23 -9.77
N ARG A 578 17.82 -25.84 -10.87
CA ARG A 578 16.53 -26.56 -10.98
C ARG A 578 16.50 -27.88 -10.21
N GLU A 579 17.65 -28.33 -9.70
CA GLU A 579 17.70 -29.46 -8.77
C GLU A 579 17.11 -29.08 -7.42
N ARG A 580 17.46 -27.88 -6.92
CA ARG A 580 16.97 -27.36 -5.63
C ARG A 580 15.64 -26.61 -5.76
N PHE A 581 15.47 -25.84 -6.82
CA PHE A 581 14.32 -24.95 -7.02
C PHE A 581 13.66 -25.28 -8.36
N ARG A 582 12.86 -26.34 -8.39
CA ARG A 582 12.27 -26.86 -9.63
C ARG A 582 11.08 -26.02 -10.10
N HIS A 583 10.29 -25.50 -9.16
CA HIS A 583 8.99 -24.90 -9.41
C HIS A 583 9.01 -23.36 -9.37
N LEU A 584 10.08 -22.75 -8.88
CA LEU A 584 10.30 -21.31 -9.06
C LEU A 584 10.31 -20.95 -10.57
N PRO A 585 9.64 -19.85 -10.98
CA PRO A 585 9.72 -19.35 -12.35
C PRO A 585 11.17 -19.15 -12.82
N HIS A 586 11.98 -18.51 -11.98
CA HIS A 586 13.38 -18.19 -12.24
C HIS A 586 14.26 -18.62 -11.06
N PRO A 587 14.72 -19.88 -11.06
CA PRO A 587 15.60 -20.40 -10.02
C PRO A 587 16.93 -19.63 -9.95
N PRO A 588 17.49 -19.39 -8.75
CA PRO A 588 18.83 -18.85 -8.60
C PRO A 588 19.90 -19.69 -9.32
N VAL A 589 20.95 -19.05 -9.81
CA VAL A 589 22.15 -19.73 -10.35
C VAL A 589 23.15 -19.91 -9.21
N ALA A 590 23.74 -21.10 -9.12
CA ALA A 590 24.65 -21.46 -8.04
C ALA A 590 25.94 -22.08 -8.60
N VAL A 591 27.04 -21.34 -8.53
CA VAL A 591 28.35 -21.76 -9.03
C VAL A 591 29.16 -22.36 -7.90
N ASP A 592 29.77 -23.54 -8.07
CA ASP A 592 30.69 -24.07 -7.07
C ASP A 592 31.90 -23.14 -6.97
N ALA A 593 32.14 -22.60 -5.78
CA ALA A 593 33.20 -21.63 -5.56
C ALA A 593 34.59 -22.21 -5.85
N ARG A 594 34.78 -23.55 -5.79
CA ARG A 594 36.05 -24.22 -6.13
C ARG A 594 36.36 -24.21 -7.62
N GLN A 595 35.35 -24.03 -8.46
CA GLN A 595 35.55 -23.83 -9.91
C GLN A 595 36.11 -22.43 -10.20
N ILE A 596 35.95 -21.50 -9.25
CA ILE A 596 36.39 -20.11 -9.35
C ILE A 596 37.68 -19.89 -8.54
N TYR A 597 37.75 -20.40 -7.31
CA TYR A 597 38.85 -20.19 -6.38
C TYR A 597 39.54 -21.50 -6.04
N ASN A 598 40.84 -21.57 -6.36
CA ASN A 598 41.65 -22.76 -6.07
C ASN A 598 42.19 -22.76 -4.62
N ASP A 599 42.32 -21.58 -4.01
CA ASP A 599 42.71 -21.40 -2.61
C ASP A 599 42.24 -20.02 -2.06
N MET A 600 42.41 -19.81 -0.74
CA MET A 600 42.07 -18.53 -0.07
C MET A 600 42.93 -17.33 -0.51
N GLY A 601 44.11 -17.58 -1.08
CA GLY A 601 44.98 -16.53 -1.59
C GLY A 601 44.36 -15.85 -2.81
N ASP A 602 43.59 -16.58 -3.61
CA ASP A 602 42.94 -16.04 -4.80
C ASP A 602 42.00 -14.87 -4.51
N ILE A 603 41.04 -15.01 -3.58
CA ILE A 603 40.12 -13.91 -3.22
C ILE A 603 40.88 -12.67 -2.72
N ARG A 604 42.08 -12.85 -2.16
CA ARG A 604 42.88 -11.76 -1.57
C ARG A 604 43.78 -11.02 -2.56
N LYS A 605 43.93 -11.52 -3.79
CA LYS A 605 44.79 -10.92 -4.81
C LYS A 605 44.13 -9.66 -5.38
N ALA A 606 44.85 -8.54 -5.31
CA ALA A 606 44.32 -7.22 -5.67
C ALA A 606 43.98 -7.05 -7.16
N ASP A 607 44.55 -7.89 -8.03
CA ASP A 607 44.38 -7.89 -9.49
C ASP A 607 43.28 -8.84 -9.99
N GLN A 608 42.59 -9.56 -9.10
CA GLN A 608 41.53 -10.46 -9.53
C GLN A 608 40.27 -9.74 -9.98
N THR A 609 39.75 -10.22 -11.11
CA THR A 609 38.48 -9.80 -11.71
C THR A 609 37.62 -11.02 -11.99
N LEU A 610 36.36 -10.96 -11.60
CA LEU A 610 35.31 -11.86 -12.04
C LEU A 610 34.31 -11.09 -12.89
N ARG A 611 34.01 -11.60 -14.07
CA ARG A 611 32.95 -11.06 -14.93
C ARG A 611 31.84 -12.09 -15.05
N PHE A 612 30.60 -11.63 -14.91
CA PHE A 612 29.38 -12.41 -15.04
C PHE A 612 28.57 -11.82 -16.21
N ASP A 613 28.48 -12.56 -17.32
CA ASP A 613 27.69 -12.16 -18.48
C ASP A 613 26.33 -12.88 -18.43
N PHE A 614 25.25 -12.11 -18.30
CA PHE A 614 23.89 -12.62 -18.11
C PHE A 614 23.23 -12.81 -19.47
N ILE A 615 22.87 -14.06 -19.81
CA ILE A 615 22.41 -14.42 -21.14
C ILE A 615 20.89 -14.67 -21.15
N LYS A 616 20.15 -13.95 -21.98
CA LYS A 616 18.70 -14.13 -22.19
C LYS A 616 18.40 -14.24 -23.68
N ASN A 617 17.67 -15.27 -24.09
CA ASN A 617 17.41 -15.61 -25.50
C ASN A 617 18.69 -15.74 -26.34
N GLY A 618 19.75 -16.30 -25.75
CA GLY A 618 21.04 -16.52 -26.42
C GLY A 618 21.87 -15.27 -26.69
N GLN A 619 21.54 -14.13 -26.07
CA GLN A 619 22.31 -12.88 -26.16
C GLN A 619 22.68 -12.35 -24.78
N PRO A 620 23.87 -11.76 -24.60
CA PRO A 620 24.22 -11.07 -23.36
C PRO A 620 23.37 -9.81 -23.22
N VAL A 621 22.56 -9.76 -22.17
CA VAL A 621 21.70 -8.61 -21.85
C VAL A 621 22.30 -7.71 -20.78
N ASP A 622 23.27 -8.21 -20.01
CA ASP A 622 23.97 -7.47 -18.96
C ASP A 622 25.32 -8.12 -18.63
N SER A 623 26.24 -7.35 -18.04
CA SER A 623 27.56 -7.82 -17.62
C SER A 623 27.99 -7.11 -16.34
N LEU A 624 28.28 -7.89 -15.29
CA LEU A 624 28.79 -7.37 -14.03
C LEU A 624 30.24 -7.79 -13.82
N VAL A 625 31.10 -6.83 -13.49
CA VAL A 625 32.51 -7.08 -13.18
C VAL A 625 32.78 -6.81 -11.71
N GLU A 626 33.12 -7.85 -10.96
CA GLU A 626 33.57 -7.75 -9.60
C GLU A 626 35.11 -7.78 -9.50
N LYS A 627 35.67 -6.89 -8.69
CA LYS A 627 37.12 -6.73 -8.52
C LYS A 627 37.49 -6.29 -7.11
N ASN A 628 38.74 -6.49 -6.71
CA ASN A 628 39.29 -5.94 -5.47
C ASN A 628 39.66 -4.44 -5.60
N GLY A 629 39.78 -3.75 -4.45
CA GLY A 629 40.22 -2.34 -4.41
C GLY A 629 39.17 -1.31 -4.86
N LYS A 630 37.88 -1.64 -4.73
CA LYS A 630 36.75 -0.79 -5.11
C LYS A 630 36.75 0.55 -4.36
N LYS A 631 36.42 1.63 -5.07
CA LYS A 631 36.13 2.94 -4.46
C LYS A 631 34.62 3.12 -4.36
N ALA A 632 34.16 3.48 -3.17
CA ALA A 632 32.75 3.72 -2.94
C ALA A 632 32.30 5.07 -3.51
N ARG A 633 31.08 5.11 -4.02
CA ARG A 633 30.35 6.30 -4.45
C ARG A 633 28.90 6.23 -3.97
N LEU A 634 28.28 7.40 -3.91
CA LEU A 634 26.88 7.52 -3.51
C LEU A 634 25.96 7.44 -4.74
N ARG A 635 25.00 6.51 -4.69
CA ARG A 635 23.88 6.44 -5.63
C ARG A 635 22.60 6.87 -4.92
N ILE A 636 21.83 7.75 -5.56
CA ILE A 636 20.53 8.20 -5.04
C ILE A 636 19.44 7.79 -6.02
N GLN A 637 18.48 7.01 -5.53
CA GLN A 637 17.25 6.73 -6.23
C GLN A 637 16.10 7.44 -5.51
N CYS A 638 15.19 8.03 -6.28
CA CYS A 638 14.04 8.76 -5.74
C CYS A 638 12.75 8.10 -6.22
N SER A 639 11.76 8.00 -5.35
CA SER A 639 10.45 7.42 -5.72
C SER A 639 9.76 8.21 -6.83
N HIS A 640 9.88 9.55 -6.83
CA HIS A 640 9.42 10.41 -7.92
C HIS A 640 10.14 11.76 -7.90
N ARG A 641 10.34 12.36 -9.07
CA ARG A 641 11.06 13.64 -9.21
C ARG A 641 10.17 14.89 -9.16
N THR A 642 8.85 14.71 -9.18
CA THR A 642 7.88 15.82 -9.13
C THR A 642 6.99 15.69 -7.91
N LEU A 643 7.10 16.65 -7.00
CA LEU A 643 6.29 16.80 -5.79
C LEU A 643 5.07 17.68 -6.11
N THR A 644 4.00 17.06 -6.58
CA THR A 644 2.73 17.76 -6.87
C THR A 644 1.86 17.83 -5.60
N GLU A 645 1.61 19.03 -5.11
CA GLU A 645 0.63 19.26 -4.05
C GLU A 645 -0.77 19.35 -4.63
N ARG A 646 -1.68 18.50 -4.14
CA ARG A 646 -3.12 18.55 -4.45
C ARG A 646 -3.89 19.12 -3.27
N HIS A 647 -4.28 18.24 -2.36
CA HIS A 647 -5.07 18.58 -1.17
C HIS A 647 -4.21 18.84 0.06
N GLY A 648 -2.89 18.84 -0.06
CA GLY A 648 -1.94 18.97 1.04
C GLY A 648 -0.51 18.78 0.54
N TYR A 649 0.45 18.78 1.46
CA TYR A 649 1.84 18.52 1.12
C TYR A 649 2.03 17.10 0.58
N THR A 650 3.11 16.90 -0.18
CA THR A 650 3.55 15.58 -0.64
C THR A 650 4.99 15.31 -0.20
N MET A 651 5.44 14.07 -0.35
CA MET A 651 6.80 13.64 0.00
C MET A 651 7.37 12.68 -1.03
N ALA A 652 8.68 12.80 -1.26
CA ALA A 652 9.46 11.81 -2.00
C ALA A 652 10.39 11.04 -1.06
N LEU A 653 10.52 9.74 -1.33
CA LEU A 653 11.48 8.86 -0.68
C LEU A 653 12.79 8.88 -1.49
N LEU A 654 13.89 9.17 -0.81
CA LEU A 654 15.24 9.00 -1.31
C LEU A 654 15.86 7.74 -0.71
N ARG A 655 16.27 6.83 -1.58
CA ARG A 655 17.03 5.62 -1.29
C ARG A 655 18.48 5.84 -1.66
N ILE A 656 19.39 5.71 -0.69
CA ILE A 656 20.79 6.10 -0.83
C ILE A 656 21.67 4.88 -0.61
N TRP A 657 22.54 4.60 -1.58
CA TRP A 657 23.36 3.39 -1.61
C TRP A 657 24.83 3.78 -1.72
N ALA A 658 25.69 3.04 -1.02
CA ALA A 658 27.10 2.96 -1.34
C ALA A 658 27.29 1.90 -2.41
N VAL A 659 27.83 2.30 -3.55
CA VAL A 659 28.11 1.40 -4.68
C VAL A 659 29.54 1.59 -5.16
N ASP A 660 30.09 0.60 -5.86
CA ASP A 660 31.35 0.73 -6.57
C ASP A 660 31.17 1.36 -7.96
N ASP A 661 32.24 1.44 -8.74
CA ASP A 661 32.25 1.96 -10.10
C ASP A 661 31.45 1.13 -11.12
N GLN A 662 30.98 -0.06 -10.73
CA GLN A 662 30.11 -0.95 -11.52
C GLN A 662 28.66 -0.97 -11.01
N GLU A 663 28.29 -0.03 -10.12
CA GLU A 663 26.96 0.04 -9.47
C GLU A 663 26.69 -1.12 -8.50
N ILE A 664 27.70 -1.92 -8.15
CA ILE A 664 27.54 -3.04 -7.22
C ILE A 664 27.53 -2.49 -5.80
N HIS A 665 26.54 -2.91 -5.02
CA HIS A 665 26.33 -2.51 -3.64
C HIS A 665 27.55 -2.86 -2.75
N MET A 666 27.96 -1.92 -1.89
CA MET A 666 29.08 -2.07 -0.95
C MET A 666 28.60 -2.10 0.52
N PRO A 667 28.27 -3.28 1.08
CA PRO A 667 27.60 -3.40 2.38
C PRO A 667 28.44 -2.96 3.59
N TRP A 668 29.77 -2.92 3.45
CA TRP A 668 30.68 -2.55 4.54
C TRP A 668 30.91 -1.05 4.69
N VAL A 669 30.31 -0.24 3.82
CA VAL A 669 30.36 1.22 3.91
C VAL A 669 29.31 1.69 4.91
N ASN A 670 29.74 1.89 6.16
CA ASN A 670 28.91 2.37 7.27
C ASN A 670 29.33 3.77 7.72
N LEU A 671 29.43 4.70 6.76
CA LEU A 671 29.90 6.07 6.99
C LEU A 671 28.72 7.01 7.29
N PRO A 672 28.95 8.13 8.01
CA PRO A 672 27.94 9.15 8.21
C PRO A 672 27.64 9.91 6.91
N LEU A 673 26.36 10.13 6.61
CA LEU A 673 25.88 10.97 5.53
C LEU A 673 25.33 12.28 6.07
N ARG A 674 25.68 13.38 5.41
CA ARG A 674 25.04 14.68 5.62
C ARG A 674 24.16 15.02 4.42
N ILE A 675 22.90 15.37 4.67
CA ILE A 675 21.92 15.69 3.62
C ILE A 675 21.53 17.16 3.73
N LYS A 676 21.65 17.89 2.61
CA LYS A 676 21.22 19.30 2.51
C LYS A 676 20.15 19.46 1.44
N VAL A 677 19.09 20.17 1.77
CA VAL A 677 17.97 20.47 0.86
C VAL A 677 17.90 21.99 0.66
N ARG A 678 17.78 22.43 -0.60
CA ARG A 678 17.56 23.84 -0.97
C ARG A 678 16.38 23.94 -1.93
N GLY A 679 15.56 24.97 -1.77
CA GLY A 679 14.35 25.19 -2.57
C GLY A 679 13.07 25.04 -1.73
N PRO A 680 11.89 24.96 -2.36
CA PRO A 680 10.58 24.93 -1.70
C PRO A 680 10.22 23.57 -1.08
N ALA A 681 11.20 22.90 -0.45
CA ALA A 681 11.04 21.63 0.25
C ALA A 681 12.00 21.56 1.44
N ARG A 682 11.72 20.66 2.38
CA ARG A 682 12.60 20.37 3.53
C ARG A 682 12.89 18.88 3.67
N LEU A 683 13.99 18.59 4.35
CA LEU A 683 14.28 17.26 4.87
C LEU A 683 13.32 16.95 6.04
N VAL A 684 12.89 15.69 6.15
CA VAL A 684 12.19 15.16 7.31
C VAL A 684 13.14 14.18 8.02
N GLY A 685 13.30 14.35 9.33
CA GLY A 685 14.35 13.68 10.10
C GLY A 685 15.66 14.48 10.18
N PRO A 686 16.73 13.87 10.71
CA PRO A 686 17.99 14.57 10.99
C PRO A 686 18.80 14.87 9.73
N GLU A 687 19.58 15.97 9.75
CA GLU A 687 20.52 16.30 8.67
C GLU A 687 21.66 15.28 8.52
N MET A 688 21.97 14.54 9.58
CA MET A 688 23.02 13.53 9.60
C MET A 688 22.42 12.16 9.90
N VAL A 689 22.69 11.20 9.02
CA VAL A 689 22.23 9.80 9.15
C VAL A 689 23.41 8.87 8.97
N LEU A 690 23.42 7.72 9.65
CA LEU A 690 24.45 6.71 9.47
C LEU A 690 24.03 5.71 8.38
N MET A 691 24.95 5.35 7.49
CA MET A 691 24.70 4.20 6.60
C MET A 691 24.74 2.90 7.39
N SER A 692 23.79 2.01 7.13
CA SER A 692 23.74 0.67 7.72
C SER A 692 23.72 -0.38 6.62
N GLY A 693 24.79 -1.17 6.56
CA GLY A 693 24.93 -2.19 5.53
C GLY A 693 25.03 -1.58 4.13
N GLY A 694 25.70 -0.43 3.96
CA GLY A 694 25.81 0.26 2.67
C GLY A 694 24.55 1.02 2.23
N PHE A 695 23.51 1.09 3.05
CA PHE A 695 22.26 1.78 2.75
C PHE A 695 21.95 2.94 3.71
N ALA A 696 21.21 3.92 3.20
CA ALA A 696 20.54 4.95 3.98
C ALA A 696 19.28 5.41 3.25
N GLY A 697 18.49 6.28 3.88
CA GLY A 697 17.35 6.90 3.22
C GLY A 697 16.97 8.25 3.82
N ALA A 698 16.13 8.98 3.09
CA ALA A 698 15.63 10.28 3.50
C ALA A 698 14.25 10.56 2.90
N LEU A 699 13.48 11.41 3.57
CA LEU A 699 12.18 11.87 3.09
C LEU A 699 12.25 13.37 2.80
N ILE A 700 11.78 13.77 1.62
CA ILE A 700 11.77 15.18 1.18
C ILE A 700 10.33 15.65 1.09
N ARG A 701 9.95 16.61 1.93
CA ARG A 701 8.58 17.15 2.05
C ARG A 701 8.46 18.51 1.36
N SER A 702 7.41 18.69 0.55
CA SER A 702 7.09 19.97 -0.06
C SER A 702 6.58 21.01 0.96
N LEU A 703 6.84 22.30 0.71
CA LEU A 703 6.48 23.41 1.60
C LEU A 703 5.35 24.31 1.05
N GLY A 704 4.67 23.91 -0.02
CA GLY A 704 3.61 24.70 -0.66
C GLY A 704 4.10 25.75 -1.67
N GLY A 705 5.41 25.89 -1.87
CA GLY A 705 5.98 26.71 -2.95
C GLY A 705 6.24 25.87 -4.20
N GLU A 706 6.22 26.50 -5.38
CA GLU A 706 6.60 25.87 -6.65
C GLU A 706 8.06 26.18 -7.01
N GLY A 707 8.75 25.24 -7.64
CA GLY A 707 10.11 25.47 -8.12
C GLY A 707 11.04 24.26 -8.04
N LEU A 708 12.32 24.52 -8.32
CA LEU A 708 13.36 23.51 -8.29
C LEU A 708 13.84 23.27 -6.85
N VAL A 709 13.96 22.00 -6.48
CA VAL A 709 14.52 21.54 -5.21
C VAL A 709 15.82 20.82 -5.50
N LYS A 710 16.91 21.27 -4.89
CA LYS A 710 18.22 20.62 -4.95
C LYS A 710 18.49 19.88 -3.64
N VAL A 711 18.73 18.58 -3.73
CA VAL A 711 19.21 17.77 -2.60
C VAL A 711 20.66 17.40 -2.86
N THR A 712 21.52 17.57 -1.86
CA THR A 712 22.94 17.18 -1.92
C THR A 712 23.27 16.30 -0.74
N VAL A 713 23.84 15.13 -1.01
CA VAL A 713 24.27 14.14 -0.03
C VAL A 713 25.79 14.11 0.00
N PHE A 714 26.35 14.26 1.18
CA PHE A 714 27.79 14.25 1.43
C PHE A 714 28.14 13.04 2.30
N SER A 715 29.28 12.42 2.01
CA SER A 715 29.91 11.40 2.86
C SER A 715 31.41 11.66 2.90
N GLU A 716 32.08 11.19 3.95
CA GLU A 716 33.53 11.24 4.01
C GLU A 716 34.16 10.37 2.91
N ASN A 717 35.23 10.85 2.27
CA ASN A 717 35.97 10.11 1.23
C ASN A 717 35.15 9.67 0.00
N MET A 718 34.01 10.32 -0.27
CA MET A 718 33.22 10.12 -1.49
C MET A 718 32.84 11.46 -2.12
N GLU A 719 32.69 11.46 -3.45
CA GLU A 719 32.15 12.62 -4.16
C GLU A 719 30.69 12.88 -3.75
N PRO A 720 30.30 14.15 -3.50
CA PRO A 720 28.93 14.48 -3.16
C PRO A 720 27.95 14.13 -4.28
N ALA A 721 26.90 13.38 -3.96
CA ALA A 721 25.82 13.09 -4.89
C ALA A 721 24.74 14.17 -4.86
N GLN A 722 24.20 14.52 -6.02
CA GLN A 722 23.16 15.54 -6.17
C GLN A 722 21.96 14.99 -6.92
N ILE A 723 20.77 15.35 -6.46
CA ILE A 723 19.52 15.08 -7.16
C ILE A 723 18.63 16.32 -7.15
N TYR A 724 17.86 16.47 -8.23
CA TYR A 724 16.95 17.58 -8.43
C TYR A 724 15.52 17.06 -8.49
N LEU A 725 14.65 17.68 -7.70
CA LEU A 725 13.20 17.48 -7.69
C LEU A 725 12.52 18.79 -8.10
N ARG A 726 11.23 18.73 -8.43
CA ARG A 726 10.42 19.91 -8.71
C ARG A 726 9.14 19.88 -7.90
N THR A 727 8.81 20.97 -7.22
CA THR A 727 7.48 21.13 -6.61
C THR A 727 6.54 21.87 -7.55
N ARG A 728 5.27 21.47 -7.54
CA ARG A 728 4.17 22.10 -8.30
C ARG A 728 2.88 22.06 -7.50
N LYS A 729 1.94 22.93 -7.83
CA LYS A 729 0.54 22.83 -7.41
C LYS A 729 -0.30 22.23 -8.53
N ASP A 730 -1.27 21.42 -8.16
CA ASP A 730 -2.30 20.94 -9.07
C ASP A 730 -3.50 21.89 -8.97
N ASP A 731 -3.61 22.83 -9.91
CA ASP A 731 -4.68 23.84 -9.92
C ASP A 731 -5.99 23.31 -10.53
N HIS A 732 -6.05 22.03 -10.92
CA HIS A 732 -7.16 21.43 -11.67
C HIS A 732 -8.25 20.73 -10.83
N LEU A 733 -8.48 21.16 -9.58
CA LEU A 733 -9.46 20.52 -8.67
C LEU A 733 -10.47 21.48 -8.05
#